data_AF-A0A8D8G643-F1
#
_entry.id   AF-A0A8D8G643-F1
#
_cell.length_a   1.000
_cell.length_b   1.000
_cell.length_c   1.000
_cell.angle_alpha   90.00
_cell.angle_beta   90.00
_cell.angle_gamma   90.00
#
_symmetry.space_group_name_H-M   'P 1'
#
loop_
_entity.id
_entity.type
_entity.pdbx_description
1 polymer ?
#
loop_
_entity_poly.entity_id
_entity_poly.type
_entity_poly.pdbx_seq_one_letter_code
_entity_poly.pdbx_strand_id
1 'polypeptide(L)'
;MADCSADSVLANKPLFRTYTNINMRNAERKKRGERYTDTEKDILSYEFLSSGLSFHEFKKNNMTYSSKRTILRHIHKETKDVREGVLDVAGLKRYLKSNNYPPTVMLVEDGTKVQQHVQYEPRFDCLTGLVSPLDNKTGLPKQDTFSANCATKMKQDVKSYAVADTAYVQLALPLAKGAAPFVLLYFGTDNKFRSQDVVHRWKETRVVLLGEGIVVIGFASDGDPKLLSAMLKEIQFLSVKQVSEYGPCFIIDCKLKMAFVQDDTHVLNKVKNKLLNSEYLKIGNKVITKDHLKALINAENIGKDKHGLTESDLNSKDRMKFKPTERIMSKEVRECLKEFVPESEGTVFLLKVMSETHAAFCDVDIEPLQRVFYMWHALFVVRCWRNSCFARKTASKECITSNAYTCMELNAHAIVMLLDMCRESPEQFLVLCFSSQPAEELFRELRSMTTTLETAVEFSMREIGDRIRRAFMKVLVSYRQKEKYTFPNIIKKLEKYPAVQQIPSKEAIKNEIERARLAASCNLVELGLSIDEQSFNDSLNMRDTSEIEFVSTGTTIVSDEEDEDEEDPHEFEFISISNKNDETASDSANEEENQIETDSDTKISGEDDEEEIIYNASELFPKFGGELRLKGSTSSKKHTFNIRDCRGKVHRIKKSKVLWMMTNGRSRQVNTRLARYKQKTQQNQTSTTS
;
A
#
# COMPACT_ATOMS: atom_id res chain seq x y z
N MET A 1 -57.96 -16.01 -5.59
CA MET A 1 -56.88 -15.28 -4.90
C MET A 1 -55.59 -16.05 -5.05
N ALA A 2 -54.79 -15.74 -6.06
CA ALA A 2 -53.36 -16.07 -6.18
C ALA A 2 -52.90 -15.62 -7.57
N ASP A 3 -52.79 -14.31 -7.76
CA ASP A 3 -52.14 -13.75 -8.96
C ASP A 3 -51.44 -12.44 -8.54
N CYS A 4 -50.49 -12.56 -7.61
CA CYS A 4 -49.49 -11.54 -7.37
C CYS A 4 -48.28 -11.93 -8.21
N SER A 5 -48.23 -11.41 -9.44
CA SER A 5 -47.26 -11.79 -10.47
C SER A 5 -45.82 -11.57 -9.99
N ALA A 6 -44.93 -12.51 -10.36
CA ALA A 6 -43.48 -12.39 -10.16
C ALA A 6 -42.90 -11.08 -10.75
N ASP A 7 -43.58 -10.51 -11.75
CA ASP A 7 -43.25 -9.20 -12.35
C ASP A 7 -43.33 -8.05 -11.34
N SER A 8 -44.24 -8.10 -10.36
CA SER A 8 -44.37 -7.05 -9.34
C SER A 8 -43.19 -7.03 -8.35
N VAL A 9 -42.56 -8.18 -8.10
CA VAL A 9 -41.46 -8.33 -7.13
C VAL A 9 -40.13 -7.88 -7.75
N LEU A 10 -39.88 -8.19 -9.03
CA LEU A 10 -38.69 -7.74 -9.76
C LEU A 10 -38.76 -6.25 -10.12
N ALA A 11 -39.94 -5.74 -10.48
CA ALA A 11 -40.15 -4.31 -10.74
C ALA A 11 -39.80 -3.41 -9.54
N ASN A 12 -39.87 -3.96 -8.32
CA ASN A 12 -39.56 -3.24 -7.08
C ASN A 12 -38.06 -3.25 -6.71
N LYS A 13 -37.18 -3.96 -7.45
CA LYS A 13 -35.74 -3.92 -7.18
C LYS A 13 -35.11 -2.64 -7.79
N PRO A 14 -34.38 -1.81 -7.02
CA PRO A 14 -33.87 -0.51 -7.49
C PRO A 14 -33.01 -0.57 -8.76
N LEU A 15 -32.15 -1.59 -8.86
CA LEU A 15 -31.27 -1.77 -10.00
C LEU A 15 -32.07 -2.12 -11.28
N PHE A 16 -33.05 -3.02 -11.16
CA PHE A 16 -33.91 -3.38 -12.29
C PHE A 16 -34.69 -2.17 -12.80
N ARG A 17 -35.32 -1.42 -11.89
CA ARG A 17 -36.05 -0.18 -12.21
C ARG A 17 -35.18 0.85 -12.94
N THR A 18 -33.90 0.94 -12.58
CA THR A 18 -32.94 1.85 -13.23
C THR A 18 -32.74 1.47 -14.70
N TYR A 19 -32.51 0.20 -15.00
CA TYR A 19 -32.39 -0.25 -16.39
C TYR A 19 -33.69 -0.11 -17.17
N THR A 20 -34.84 -0.42 -16.57
CA THR A 20 -36.16 -0.21 -17.21
C THR A 20 -36.33 1.26 -17.57
N ASN A 21 -36.01 2.19 -16.67
CA ASN A 21 -36.08 3.63 -16.93
C ASN A 21 -35.13 4.09 -18.03
N ILE A 22 -33.90 3.56 -18.06
CA ILE A 22 -32.93 3.85 -19.13
C ILE A 22 -33.49 3.39 -20.48
N ASN A 23 -33.97 2.16 -20.56
CA ASN A 23 -34.54 1.58 -21.78
C ASN A 23 -35.76 2.38 -22.24
N MET A 24 -36.74 2.63 -21.36
CA MET A 24 -37.94 3.40 -21.69
C MET A 24 -37.61 4.81 -22.21
N ARG A 25 -36.66 5.52 -21.57
CA ARG A 25 -36.32 6.89 -21.96
C ARG A 25 -35.59 6.99 -23.30
N ASN A 26 -34.84 5.94 -23.65
CA ASN A 26 -33.96 5.94 -24.81
C ASN A 26 -34.44 5.04 -25.95
N ALA A 27 -35.53 4.27 -25.77
CA ALA A 27 -36.07 3.34 -26.77
C ALA A 27 -36.31 3.98 -28.13
N GLU A 28 -36.83 5.21 -28.16
CA GLU A 28 -37.17 5.93 -29.40
C GLU A 28 -36.07 6.90 -29.85
N ARG A 29 -34.95 6.98 -29.13
CA ARG A 29 -33.88 7.93 -29.43
C ARG A 29 -32.90 7.33 -30.43
N LYS A 30 -32.40 8.19 -31.34
CA LYS A 30 -31.26 7.82 -32.20
C LYS A 30 -30.04 7.47 -31.32
N LYS A 31 -29.20 6.53 -31.77
CA LYS A 31 -27.98 6.08 -31.06
C LYS A 31 -27.05 7.22 -30.55
N ARG A 32 -27.06 8.41 -31.18
CA ARG A 32 -26.26 9.58 -30.76
C ARG A 32 -27.02 10.59 -29.87
N GLY A 33 -28.29 10.36 -29.60
CA GLY A 33 -29.19 11.23 -28.82
C GLY A 33 -29.60 10.67 -27.46
N GLU A 34 -29.10 9.48 -27.10
CA GLU A 34 -29.34 8.85 -25.80
C GLU A 34 -28.86 9.75 -24.66
N ARG A 35 -29.65 9.88 -23.60
CA ARG A 35 -29.33 10.72 -22.43
C ARG A 35 -29.44 9.92 -21.15
N TYR A 36 -28.45 10.14 -20.29
CA TYR A 36 -28.31 9.51 -18.99
C TYR A 36 -28.24 10.58 -17.90
N THR A 37 -28.97 10.36 -16.82
CA THR A 37 -28.83 11.13 -15.57
C THR A 37 -27.51 10.82 -14.88
N ASP A 38 -27.09 11.63 -13.93
CA ASP A 38 -25.86 11.37 -13.19
C ASP A 38 -25.96 10.12 -12.31
N THR A 39 -27.14 9.81 -11.75
CA THR A 39 -27.38 8.53 -11.06
C THR A 39 -27.21 7.34 -11.99
N GLU A 40 -27.74 7.41 -13.22
CA GLU A 40 -27.56 6.32 -14.19
C GLU A 40 -26.09 6.19 -14.61
N LYS A 41 -25.39 7.30 -14.85
CA LYS A 41 -23.94 7.25 -15.15
C LYS A 41 -23.14 6.67 -13.99
N ASP A 42 -23.47 6.99 -12.75
CA ASP A 42 -22.84 6.42 -11.56
C ASP A 42 -22.95 4.89 -11.56
N ILE A 43 -24.17 4.36 -11.71
CA ILE A 43 -24.42 2.91 -11.70
C ILE A 43 -23.76 2.21 -12.88
N LEU A 44 -23.88 2.75 -14.08
CA LEU A 44 -23.26 2.18 -15.29
C LEU A 44 -21.73 2.21 -15.19
N SER A 45 -21.15 3.22 -14.52
CA SER A 45 -19.71 3.31 -14.25
C SER A 45 -19.28 2.28 -13.20
N TYR A 46 -20.02 2.16 -12.10
CA TYR A 46 -19.72 1.16 -11.07
C TYR A 46 -19.75 -0.26 -11.62
N GLU A 47 -20.76 -0.56 -12.46
CA GLU A 47 -20.85 -1.83 -13.16
C GLU A 47 -19.66 -2.05 -14.09
N PHE A 48 -19.37 -1.10 -14.99
CA PHE A 48 -18.23 -1.18 -15.89
C PHE A 48 -16.91 -1.46 -15.15
N LEU A 49 -16.70 -0.80 -14.01
CA LEU A 49 -15.50 -0.94 -13.19
C LEU A 49 -15.45 -2.25 -12.41
N SER A 50 -16.60 -2.89 -12.16
CA SER A 50 -16.68 -4.15 -11.40
C SER A 50 -16.69 -5.38 -12.32
N SER A 51 -17.25 -5.26 -13.53
CA SER A 51 -17.42 -6.36 -14.47
C SER A 51 -16.42 -6.37 -15.63
N GLY A 52 -15.78 -5.23 -15.89
CA GLY A 52 -14.84 -5.06 -17.00
C GLY A 52 -15.50 -4.84 -18.36
N LEU A 53 -14.65 -4.65 -19.38
CA LEU A 53 -15.03 -4.25 -20.74
C LEU A 53 -15.87 -5.30 -21.46
N SER A 54 -15.50 -6.58 -21.37
CA SER A 54 -16.21 -7.67 -22.06
C SER A 54 -17.68 -7.73 -21.67
N PHE A 55 -17.98 -7.65 -20.37
CA PHE A 55 -19.37 -7.64 -19.89
C PHE A 55 -20.13 -6.37 -20.29
N HIS A 56 -19.44 -5.22 -20.29
CA HIS A 56 -20.01 -3.97 -20.76
C HIS A 56 -20.41 -4.02 -22.24
N GLU A 57 -19.56 -4.58 -23.11
CA GLU A 57 -19.84 -4.75 -24.52
C GLU A 57 -20.99 -5.74 -24.76
N PHE A 58 -21.01 -6.84 -24.00
CA PHE A 58 -22.14 -7.77 -24.00
C PHE A 58 -23.44 -7.05 -23.69
N LYS A 59 -23.51 -6.26 -22.61
CA LYS A 59 -24.74 -5.50 -22.28
C LYS A 59 -25.10 -4.49 -23.35
N LYS A 60 -24.13 -3.73 -23.83
CA LYS A 60 -24.37 -2.70 -24.86
C LYS A 60 -24.94 -3.27 -26.16
N ASN A 61 -24.59 -4.51 -26.50
CA ASN A 61 -25.13 -5.18 -27.69
C ASN A 61 -26.52 -5.78 -27.47
N ASN A 62 -26.99 -5.92 -26.22
CA ASN A 62 -28.23 -6.61 -25.88
C ASN A 62 -29.29 -5.71 -25.20
N MET A 63 -28.95 -4.47 -24.81
CA MET A 63 -29.89 -3.52 -24.22
C MET A 63 -29.45 -2.06 -24.45
N THR A 64 -30.34 -1.09 -24.22
CA THR A 64 -29.97 0.33 -24.29
C THR A 64 -29.00 0.66 -23.16
N TYR A 65 -27.75 0.90 -23.52
CA TYR A 65 -26.66 1.03 -22.58
C TYR A 65 -25.68 2.12 -23.02
N SER A 66 -25.10 2.83 -22.05
CA SER A 66 -24.24 3.97 -22.36
C SER A 66 -22.97 3.54 -23.09
N SER A 67 -22.47 4.41 -23.97
CA SER A 67 -21.20 4.16 -24.66
C SER A 67 -20.02 4.17 -23.67
N LYS A 68 -18.98 3.36 -23.94
CA LYS A 68 -17.68 3.42 -23.24
C LYS A 68 -17.16 4.85 -23.11
N ARG A 69 -17.25 5.66 -24.18
CA ARG A 69 -16.83 7.07 -24.16
C ARG A 69 -17.59 7.90 -23.13
N THR A 70 -18.91 7.73 -23.03
CA THR A 70 -19.74 8.44 -22.06
C THR A 70 -19.39 8.06 -20.62
N ILE A 71 -19.21 6.76 -20.36
CA ILE A 71 -18.83 6.24 -19.04
C ILE A 71 -17.45 6.78 -18.64
N LEU A 72 -16.45 6.61 -19.49
CA LEU A 72 -15.10 7.06 -19.19
C LEU A 72 -15.02 8.59 -19.05
N ARG A 73 -15.82 9.36 -19.80
CA ARG A 73 -15.92 10.82 -19.62
C ARG A 73 -16.48 11.18 -18.24
N HIS A 74 -17.49 10.44 -17.77
CA HIS A 74 -18.04 10.59 -16.43
C HIS A 74 -16.97 10.30 -15.36
N ILE A 75 -16.31 9.15 -15.45
CA ILE A 75 -15.21 8.77 -14.54
C ILE A 75 -14.12 9.85 -14.53
N HIS A 76 -13.69 10.31 -15.70
CA HIS A 76 -12.62 11.32 -15.84
C HIS A 76 -13.00 12.65 -15.18
N LYS A 77 -14.25 13.09 -15.34
CA LYS A 77 -14.79 14.32 -14.74
C LYS A 77 -14.76 14.23 -13.21
N GLU A 78 -15.21 13.11 -12.66
CA GLU A 78 -15.35 12.92 -11.20
C GLU A 78 -14.00 12.63 -10.51
N THR A 79 -12.99 12.20 -11.26
CA THR A 79 -11.66 11.83 -10.75
C THR A 79 -10.57 12.77 -11.26
N LYS A 80 -10.91 14.05 -11.41
CA LYS A 80 -10.03 15.03 -12.07
C LYS A 80 -8.80 15.43 -11.29
N ASP A 81 -8.88 15.37 -9.98
CA ASP A 81 -7.84 15.87 -9.09
C ASP A 81 -6.78 14.81 -8.78
N VAL A 82 -6.99 13.56 -9.22
CA VAL A 82 -5.99 12.49 -9.09
C VAL A 82 -4.83 12.75 -10.04
N ARG A 83 -3.68 13.14 -9.47
CA ARG A 83 -2.45 13.47 -10.19
C ARG A 83 -1.22 13.01 -9.40
N GLU A 84 -0.23 12.47 -10.10
CA GLU A 84 1.03 12.04 -9.51
C GLU A 84 1.78 13.24 -8.90
N GLY A 85 2.30 13.07 -7.68
CA GLY A 85 3.12 14.06 -6.99
C GLY A 85 2.36 15.28 -6.46
N VAL A 86 1.03 15.27 -6.49
CA VAL A 86 0.19 16.37 -6.02
C VAL A 86 -0.72 15.92 -4.87
N LEU A 87 -0.82 16.73 -3.82
CA LEU A 87 -1.73 16.50 -2.70
C LEU A 87 -3.17 16.87 -3.10
N ASP A 88 -4.09 15.91 -3.06
CA ASP A 88 -5.52 16.14 -3.36
C ASP A 88 -6.32 16.56 -2.11
N VAL A 89 -5.95 17.72 -1.54
CA VAL A 89 -6.60 18.26 -0.34
C VAL A 89 -8.04 18.69 -0.63
N ALA A 90 -8.27 19.32 -1.78
CA ALA A 90 -9.61 19.76 -2.18
C ALA A 90 -10.55 18.57 -2.39
N GLY A 91 -10.06 17.48 -2.98
CA GLY A 91 -10.80 16.22 -3.12
C GLY A 91 -11.16 15.61 -1.78
N LEU A 92 -10.20 15.53 -0.85
CA LEU A 92 -10.45 15.03 0.50
C LEU A 92 -11.52 15.86 1.22
N LYS A 93 -11.41 17.20 1.20
CA LYS A 93 -12.40 18.10 1.82
C LYS A 93 -13.81 17.87 1.26
N ARG A 94 -13.94 17.78 -0.07
CA ARG A 94 -15.24 17.49 -0.70
C ARG A 94 -15.75 16.12 -0.31
N TYR A 95 -14.88 15.11 -0.23
CA TYR A 95 -15.25 13.76 0.17
C TYR A 95 -15.77 13.72 1.61
N LEU A 96 -15.09 14.36 2.56
CA LEU A 96 -15.53 14.44 3.96
C LEU A 96 -16.88 15.17 4.08
N LYS A 97 -16.99 16.35 3.45
CA LYS A 97 -18.22 17.17 3.50
C LYS A 97 -19.42 16.48 2.87
N SER A 98 -19.25 15.86 1.70
CA SER A 98 -20.35 15.24 0.96
C SER A 98 -20.93 14.01 1.67
N ASN A 99 -20.15 13.41 2.58
CA ASN A 99 -20.54 12.21 3.31
C ASN A 99 -20.86 12.48 4.79
N ASN A 100 -20.81 13.75 5.23
CA ASN A 100 -21.01 14.14 6.61
C ASN A 100 -20.04 13.42 7.59
N TYR A 101 -18.78 13.27 7.17
CA TYR A 101 -17.72 12.72 8.02
C TYR A 101 -17.06 13.83 8.84
N PRO A 102 -16.55 13.53 10.05
CA PRO A 102 -15.78 14.49 10.82
C PRO A 102 -14.53 14.88 10.02
N PRO A 103 -14.08 16.14 10.11
CA PRO A 103 -12.87 16.60 9.45
C PRO A 103 -11.62 16.15 10.21
N THR A 104 -11.57 14.89 10.64
CA THR A 104 -10.48 14.30 11.42
C THR A 104 -10.00 13.04 10.71
N VAL A 105 -8.69 12.94 10.48
CA VAL A 105 -8.08 11.83 9.73
C VAL A 105 -6.83 11.28 10.41
N MET A 106 -6.59 9.99 10.21
CA MET A 106 -5.29 9.35 10.39
C MET A 106 -4.59 9.29 9.01
N LEU A 107 -3.30 9.60 8.94
CA LEU A 107 -2.52 9.46 7.72
C LEU A 107 -1.76 8.14 7.70
N VAL A 108 -1.69 7.48 6.55
CA VAL A 108 -0.96 6.24 6.34
C VAL A 108 0.00 6.40 5.18
N GLU A 109 1.24 5.94 5.33
CA GLU A 109 2.22 5.90 4.24
C GLU A 109 2.76 4.49 4.02
N ASP A 110 2.85 4.07 2.76
CA ASP A 110 3.42 2.80 2.36
C ASP A 110 3.85 2.81 0.87
N GLY A 111 4.70 1.86 0.48
CA GLY A 111 5.24 1.71 -0.86
C GLY A 111 4.99 0.34 -1.48
N THR A 112 4.68 0.31 -2.78
CA THR A 112 4.53 -0.92 -3.56
C THR A 112 5.47 -0.94 -4.75
N LYS A 113 6.04 -2.10 -5.09
CA LYS A 113 6.85 -2.25 -6.32
C LYS A 113 6.03 -1.98 -7.58
N VAL A 114 6.69 -1.36 -8.56
CA VAL A 114 6.16 -1.07 -9.90
C VAL A 114 7.13 -1.48 -10.99
N GLN A 115 6.60 -1.65 -12.21
CA GLN A 115 7.44 -1.84 -13.38
C GLN A 115 8.17 -0.55 -13.71
N GLN A 116 9.49 -0.66 -13.90
CA GLN A 116 10.34 0.46 -14.29
C GLN A 116 10.09 0.82 -15.76
N HIS A 117 9.16 1.74 -15.97
CA HIS A 117 8.77 2.19 -17.30
C HIS A 117 8.44 3.68 -17.29
N VAL A 118 8.99 4.42 -18.26
CA VAL A 118 8.71 5.85 -18.46
C VAL A 118 7.66 5.99 -19.54
N GLN A 119 6.56 6.67 -19.21
CA GLN A 119 5.42 6.81 -20.11
C GLN A 119 5.00 8.27 -20.24
N TYR A 120 4.31 8.58 -21.33
CA TYR A 120 3.69 9.87 -21.55
C TYR A 120 2.28 9.86 -20.96
N GLU A 121 1.96 10.85 -20.11
CA GLU A 121 0.64 11.08 -19.56
C GLU A 121 -0.03 12.25 -20.32
N PRO A 122 -0.95 11.96 -21.27
CA PRO A 122 -1.56 12.98 -22.10
C PRO A 122 -2.39 13.99 -21.31
N ARG A 123 -3.00 13.59 -20.19
CA ARG A 123 -3.89 14.46 -19.41
C ARG A 123 -3.16 15.72 -18.93
N PHE A 124 -1.97 15.52 -18.39
CA PHE A 124 -1.14 16.58 -17.80
C PHE A 124 0.00 17.03 -18.71
N ASP A 125 0.10 16.44 -19.91
CA ASP A 125 1.18 16.69 -20.87
C ASP A 125 2.57 16.57 -20.23
N CYS A 126 2.81 15.46 -19.54
CA CYS A 126 4.05 15.22 -18.81
C CYS A 126 4.54 13.77 -18.95
N LEU A 127 5.77 13.51 -18.53
CA LEU A 127 6.28 12.15 -18.33
C LEU A 127 5.86 11.64 -16.94
N THR A 128 5.58 10.34 -16.85
CA THR A 128 5.36 9.61 -15.59
C THR A 128 6.30 8.40 -15.55
N GLY A 129 6.63 7.92 -14.34
CA GLY A 129 7.57 6.82 -14.13
C GLY A 129 9.03 7.25 -13.90
N LEU A 130 9.33 8.54 -13.95
CA LEU A 130 10.61 9.10 -13.50
C LEU A 130 10.52 9.54 -12.04
N VAL A 131 11.61 9.40 -11.29
CA VAL A 131 11.69 9.86 -9.90
C VAL A 131 11.85 11.38 -9.88
N SER A 132 10.80 12.09 -9.47
CA SER A 132 10.86 13.55 -9.30
C SER A 132 11.73 13.89 -8.08
N PRO A 133 12.61 14.91 -8.17
CA PRO A 133 13.30 15.43 -6.99
C PRO A 133 12.31 15.86 -5.92
N LEU A 134 12.66 15.61 -4.67
CA LEU A 134 11.89 16.13 -3.55
C LEU A 134 12.25 17.60 -3.33
N ASP A 135 11.26 18.40 -2.95
CA ASP A 135 11.48 19.75 -2.46
C ASP A 135 12.10 19.68 -1.06
N ASN A 136 13.21 20.39 -0.87
CA ASN A 136 13.98 20.31 0.37
C ASN A 136 13.23 20.87 1.59
N LYS A 137 12.24 21.74 1.38
CA LYS A 137 11.45 22.36 2.46
C LYS A 137 10.22 21.53 2.78
N THR A 138 9.54 21.02 1.76
CA THR A 138 8.25 20.32 1.94
C THR A 138 8.36 18.80 1.92
N GLY A 139 9.46 18.22 1.44
CA GLY A 139 9.60 16.76 1.29
C GLY A 139 8.65 16.14 0.25
N LEU A 140 7.90 16.96 -0.48
CA LEU A 140 6.99 16.55 -1.56
C LEU A 140 7.73 16.52 -2.90
N PRO A 141 7.29 15.70 -3.86
CA PRO A 141 7.80 15.74 -5.22
C PRO A 141 7.64 17.14 -5.84
N LYS A 142 8.69 17.64 -6.50
CA LYS A 142 8.60 18.90 -7.25
C LYS A 142 7.62 18.73 -8.42
N GLN A 143 6.60 19.57 -8.44
CA GLN A 143 5.55 19.55 -9.47
C GLN A 143 6.10 20.05 -10.81
N ASP A 144 5.47 19.58 -11.89
CA ASP A 144 5.77 19.98 -13.28
C ASP A 144 7.22 19.75 -13.76
N THR A 145 8.06 19.07 -12.96
CA THR A 145 9.45 18.74 -13.29
C THR A 145 9.56 18.06 -14.65
N PHE A 146 8.64 17.17 -14.99
CA PHE A 146 8.67 16.37 -16.22
C PHE A 146 7.66 16.82 -17.28
N SER A 147 7.40 18.13 -17.39
CA SER A 147 6.65 18.69 -18.52
C SER A 147 7.18 18.16 -19.86
N ALA A 148 6.26 17.73 -20.73
CA ALA A 148 6.52 17.18 -22.05
C ALA A 148 6.24 18.20 -23.17
N ASN A 149 6.28 19.50 -22.88
CA ASN A 149 6.11 20.56 -23.87
C ASN A 149 7.30 20.69 -24.84
N CYS A 150 8.47 20.11 -24.51
CA CYS A 150 9.70 20.23 -25.27
C CYS A 150 10.40 18.87 -25.44
N ALA A 151 10.70 18.49 -26.69
CA ALA A 151 11.28 17.17 -27.01
C ALA A 151 12.73 17.03 -26.52
N THR A 152 13.53 18.11 -26.56
CA THR A 152 14.91 18.09 -26.05
C THR A 152 14.93 17.97 -24.53
N LYS A 153 14.02 18.66 -23.84
CA LYS A 153 13.80 18.51 -22.40
C LYS A 153 13.40 17.09 -22.05
N MET A 154 12.41 16.49 -22.74
CA MET A 154 12.03 15.09 -22.51
C MET A 154 13.23 14.13 -22.65
N LYS A 155 14.05 14.33 -23.68
CA LYS A 155 15.27 13.53 -23.88
C LYS A 155 16.25 13.68 -22.72
N GLN A 156 16.46 14.91 -22.25
CA GLN A 156 17.34 15.21 -21.13
C GLN A 156 16.81 14.63 -19.83
N ASP A 157 15.51 14.75 -19.56
CA ASP A 157 14.85 14.23 -18.36
C ASP A 157 14.97 12.71 -18.30
N VAL A 158 14.66 12.01 -19.41
CA VAL A 158 14.86 10.57 -19.51
C VAL A 158 16.31 10.27 -19.14
N LYS A 159 17.31 10.89 -19.76
CA LYS A 159 18.72 10.60 -19.44
C LYS A 159 19.12 10.89 -17.99
N SER A 160 18.61 11.97 -17.39
CA SER A 160 19.13 12.52 -16.13
C SER A 160 18.51 11.90 -14.89
N TYR A 161 17.26 11.43 -14.98
CA TYR A 161 16.52 10.95 -13.82
C TYR A 161 16.42 9.42 -13.77
N ALA A 162 16.38 8.90 -12.55
CA ALA A 162 16.12 7.48 -12.29
C ALA A 162 14.67 7.12 -12.67
N VAL A 163 14.47 5.88 -13.06
CA VAL A 163 13.13 5.31 -13.28
C VAL A 163 12.62 4.74 -11.96
N ALA A 164 11.39 5.10 -11.60
CA ALA A 164 10.77 4.66 -10.36
C ALA A 164 10.62 3.14 -10.35
N ASP A 165 11.01 2.50 -9.25
CA ASP A 165 10.84 1.07 -9.00
C ASP A 165 9.79 0.78 -7.93
N THR A 166 9.35 1.83 -7.24
CA THR A 166 8.40 1.79 -6.13
C THR A 166 7.43 2.95 -6.30
N ALA A 167 6.14 2.69 -6.15
CA ALA A 167 5.12 3.72 -6.01
C ALA A 167 4.82 3.91 -4.53
N TYR A 168 4.96 5.13 -4.07
CA TYR A 168 4.66 5.51 -2.71
C TYR A 168 3.28 6.15 -2.65
N VAL A 169 2.47 5.80 -1.64
CA VAL A 169 1.13 6.38 -1.43
C VAL A 169 1.00 6.94 -0.02
N GLN A 170 0.29 8.05 0.10
CA GLN A 170 -0.21 8.56 1.37
C GLN A 170 -1.74 8.51 1.35
N LEU A 171 -2.33 7.78 2.29
CA LEU A 171 -3.77 7.70 2.45
C LEU A 171 -4.22 8.57 3.62
N ALA A 172 -5.38 9.20 3.47
CA ALA A 172 -6.13 9.79 4.56
C ALA A 172 -7.27 8.83 4.95
N LEU A 173 -7.31 8.45 6.22
CA LEU A 173 -8.35 7.60 6.81
C LEU A 173 -9.28 8.47 7.65
N PRO A 174 -10.50 8.77 7.17
CA PRO A 174 -11.48 9.49 7.99
C PRO A 174 -11.84 8.68 9.22
N LEU A 175 -11.89 9.32 10.38
CA LEU A 175 -12.32 8.68 11.63
C LEU A 175 -13.85 8.61 11.72
N ALA A 176 -14.45 7.95 10.73
CA ALA A 176 -15.88 7.70 10.66
C ALA A 176 -16.15 6.25 10.28
N LYS A 177 -17.14 5.67 10.94
CA LYS A 177 -17.56 4.30 10.68
C LYS A 177 -17.95 4.10 9.22
N GLY A 178 -17.39 3.04 8.65
CA GLY A 178 -17.65 2.69 7.26
C GLY A 178 -17.15 3.73 6.27
N ALA A 179 -16.30 4.69 6.62
CA ALA A 179 -15.63 5.55 5.65
C ALA A 179 -14.55 4.76 4.89
N ALA A 180 -14.40 5.03 3.58
CA ALA A 180 -13.31 4.46 2.80
C ALA A 180 -12.04 5.32 2.93
N PRO A 181 -10.85 4.69 2.90
CA PRO A 181 -9.58 5.39 2.71
C PRO A 181 -9.60 6.28 1.47
N PHE A 182 -8.99 7.46 1.57
CA PHE A 182 -8.83 8.40 0.48
C PHE A 182 -7.36 8.50 0.07
N VAL A 183 -7.05 8.37 -1.21
CA VAL A 183 -5.68 8.55 -1.70
C VAL A 183 -5.35 10.03 -1.76
N LEU A 184 -4.56 10.50 -0.81
CA LEU A 184 -4.19 11.91 -0.69
C LEU A 184 -3.00 12.28 -1.58
N LEU A 185 -2.04 11.37 -1.71
CA LEU A 185 -0.84 11.54 -2.53
C LEU A 185 -0.39 10.19 -3.09
N TYR A 186 0.15 10.19 -4.31
CA TYR A 186 0.95 9.07 -4.82
C TYR A 186 2.08 9.58 -5.72
N PHE A 187 3.24 8.93 -5.72
CA PHE A 187 4.37 9.28 -6.58
C PHE A 187 5.37 8.14 -6.75
N GLY A 188 6.14 8.18 -7.85
CA GLY A 188 7.22 7.23 -8.10
C GLY A 188 8.51 7.58 -7.33
N THR A 189 9.18 6.57 -6.78
CA THR A 189 10.46 6.69 -6.07
C THR A 189 11.39 5.52 -6.43
N ASP A 190 12.70 5.74 -6.22
CA ASP A 190 13.74 4.69 -6.21
C ASP A 190 14.12 4.29 -4.78
N ASN A 191 13.27 4.65 -3.80
CA ASN A 191 13.41 4.37 -2.38
C ASN A 191 14.63 5.04 -1.70
N LYS A 192 15.30 6.02 -2.34
CA LYS A 192 16.49 6.71 -1.78
C LYS A 192 16.21 7.96 -0.94
N PHE A 193 14.94 8.34 -0.76
CA PHE A 193 14.57 9.42 0.15
C PHE A 193 15.01 9.12 1.59
N ARG A 194 15.19 10.16 2.41
CA ARG A 194 15.66 10.06 3.80
C ARG A 194 14.51 10.28 4.78
N SER A 195 14.73 9.95 6.05
CA SER A 195 13.75 10.23 7.11
C SER A 195 13.45 11.73 7.26
N GLN A 196 14.39 12.61 6.92
CA GLN A 196 14.17 14.05 6.90
C GLN A 196 13.11 14.46 5.87
N ASP A 197 13.11 13.84 4.69
CA ASP A 197 12.14 14.13 3.63
C ASP A 197 10.73 13.70 4.05
N VAL A 198 10.62 12.59 4.78
CA VAL A 198 9.36 12.12 5.39
C VAL A 198 8.84 13.16 6.39
N VAL A 199 9.70 13.63 7.30
CA VAL A 199 9.34 14.64 8.32
C VAL A 199 8.84 15.92 7.67
N HIS A 200 9.56 16.42 6.65
CA HIS A 200 9.14 17.63 5.93
C HIS A 200 7.77 17.42 5.26
N ARG A 201 7.56 16.25 4.62
CA ARG A 201 6.28 15.90 4.00
C ARG A 201 5.14 15.86 5.01
N TRP A 202 5.34 15.22 6.15
CA TRP A 202 4.32 15.16 7.21
C TRP A 202 3.96 16.55 7.73
N LYS A 203 4.95 17.42 7.93
CA LYS A 203 4.71 18.81 8.36
C LYS A 203 3.92 19.58 7.31
N GLU A 204 4.34 19.54 6.05
CA GLU A 204 3.65 20.24 4.97
C GLU A 204 2.21 19.72 4.80
N THR A 205 2.02 18.41 4.70
CA THR A 205 0.69 17.80 4.56
C THR A 205 -0.23 18.25 5.70
N ARG A 206 0.26 18.27 6.96
CA ARG A 206 -0.52 18.75 8.10
C ARG A 206 -0.91 20.21 7.98
N VAL A 207 0.03 21.07 7.60
CA VAL A 207 -0.23 22.51 7.45
C VAL A 207 -1.30 22.77 6.39
N VAL A 208 -1.18 22.12 5.22
CA VAL A 208 -2.15 22.31 4.12
C VAL A 208 -3.52 21.74 4.48
N LEU A 209 -3.58 20.57 5.13
CA LEU A 209 -4.86 19.99 5.59
C LEU A 209 -5.53 20.85 6.67
N LEU A 210 -4.75 21.34 7.63
CA LEU A 210 -5.26 22.21 8.70
C LEU A 210 -5.81 23.53 8.15
N GLY A 211 -5.15 24.10 7.13
CA GLY A 211 -5.64 25.28 6.42
C GLY A 211 -7.03 25.09 5.79
N GLU A 212 -7.42 23.85 5.51
CA GLU A 212 -8.74 23.48 5.00
C GLU A 212 -9.70 22.98 6.09
N GLY A 213 -9.29 23.08 7.36
CA GLY A 213 -10.05 22.68 8.54
C GLY A 213 -10.00 21.18 8.86
N ILE A 214 -9.06 20.43 8.26
CA ILE A 214 -8.91 18.99 8.46
C ILE A 214 -7.80 18.72 9.48
N VAL A 215 -8.14 18.05 10.57
CA VAL A 215 -7.21 17.69 11.65
C VAL A 215 -6.59 16.33 11.39
N VAL A 216 -5.25 16.27 11.41
CA VAL A 216 -4.50 15.01 11.39
C VAL A 216 -4.17 14.61 12.82
N ILE A 217 -4.66 13.46 13.27
CA ILE A 217 -4.40 12.96 14.63
C ILE A 217 -3.15 12.09 14.73
N GLY A 218 -2.60 11.63 13.61
CA GLY A 218 -1.44 10.76 13.62
C GLY A 218 -1.03 10.20 12.28
N PHE A 219 0.06 9.44 12.30
CA PHE A 219 0.64 8.73 11.17
C PHE A 219 0.82 7.24 11.48
N ALA A 220 0.51 6.37 10.53
CA ALA A 220 0.78 4.94 10.61
C ALA A 220 1.64 4.45 9.43
N SER A 221 2.51 3.46 9.70
CA SER A 221 3.38 2.86 8.69
C SER A 221 3.84 1.43 9.02
N ASP A 222 4.41 0.73 8.03
CA ASP A 222 4.78 -0.70 8.06
C ASP A 222 6.16 -1.02 8.70
N GLY A 223 6.77 -0.05 9.38
CA GLY A 223 8.09 -0.18 9.99
C GLY A 223 9.26 -0.25 9.03
N ASP A 224 9.12 0.35 7.84
CA ASP A 224 10.24 0.88 7.05
C ASP A 224 11.18 1.73 7.95
N PRO A 225 12.50 1.49 7.90
CA PRO A 225 13.50 2.22 8.68
C PRO A 225 13.39 3.75 8.65
N LYS A 226 13.08 4.33 7.48
CA LYS A 226 13.05 5.77 7.26
C LYS A 226 11.80 6.38 7.88
N LEU A 227 10.67 5.68 7.79
CA LEU A 227 9.43 6.07 8.45
C LEU A 227 9.56 5.95 9.97
N LEU A 228 10.11 4.84 10.46
CA LEU A 228 10.36 4.65 11.90
C LEU A 228 11.30 5.73 12.45
N SER A 229 12.38 6.04 11.73
CA SER A 229 13.29 7.13 12.07
C SER A 229 12.60 8.50 12.07
N ALA A 230 11.69 8.75 11.12
CA ALA A 230 10.90 9.98 11.09
C ALA A 230 9.94 10.08 12.29
N MET A 231 9.27 8.99 12.66
CA MET A 231 8.42 8.94 13.86
C MET A 231 9.22 9.25 15.13
N LEU A 232 10.40 8.63 15.29
CA LEU A 232 11.26 8.88 16.45
C LEU A 232 11.83 10.30 16.51
N LYS A 233 11.96 10.99 15.36
CA LYS A 233 12.38 12.40 15.31
C LYS A 233 11.26 13.36 15.68
N GLU A 234 10.01 13.01 15.34
CA GLU A 234 8.85 13.87 15.56
C GLU A 234 8.17 13.64 16.91
N ILE A 235 8.36 12.47 17.50
CA ILE A 235 7.89 12.18 18.85
C ILE A 235 8.60 13.08 19.86
N GLN A 236 7.84 13.64 20.79
CA GLN A 236 8.38 14.48 21.85
C GLN A 236 8.44 13.66 23.13
N PHE A 237 9.65 13.35 23.58
CA PHE A 237 9.86 12.67 24.85
C PHE A 237 9.80 13.67 26.01
N LEU A 238 9.20 13.24 27.13
CA LEU A 238 9.22 13.99 28.36
C LEU A 238 10.66 14.12 28.88
N SER A 239 10.96 15.26 29.49
CA SER A 239 12.23 15.40 30.20
C SER A 239 12.28 14.43 31.39
N VAL A 240 13.47 13.96 31.77
CA VAL A 240 13.68 12.98 32.87
C VAL A 240 13.05 13.42 34.21
N LYS A 241 12.80 14.73 34.40
CA LYS A 241 12.20 15.29 35.61
C LYS A 241 10.67 15.35 35.58
N GLN A 242 10.03 15.10 34.44
CA GLN A 242 8.59 15.19 34.25
C GLN A 242 7.97 13.80 34.29
N VAL A 243 6.92 13.65 35.11
CA VAL A 243 6.11 12.43 35.17
C VAL A 243 4.82 12.70 34.42
N SER A 244 4.47 11.81 33.49
CA SER A 244 3.19 11.87 32.79
C SER A 244 2.01 11.66 33.74
N GLU A 245 0.86 12.23 33.39
CA GLU A 245 -0.41 11.91 34.04
C GLU A 245 -0.80 10.43 33.92
N TYR A 246 -0.21 9.70 32.96
CA TYR A 246 -0.39 8.25 32.79
C TYR A 246 0.64 7.41 33.55
N GLY A 247 1.50 8.03 34.36
CA GLY A 247 2.50 7.37 35.18
C GLY A 247 3.93 7.47 34.63
N PRO A 248 4.93 7.02 35.40
CA PRO A 248 6.36 7.20 35.09
C PRO A 248 6.84 6.39 33.89
N CYS A 249 6.13 5.30 33.54
CA CYS A 249 6.49 4.45 32.41
C CYS A 249 6.01 5.00 31.05
N PHE A 250 5.16 6.03 31.08
CA PHE A 250 4.69 6.76 29.92
C PHE A 250 5.58 7.97 29.66
N ILE A 251 6.35 7.92 28.57
CA ILE A 251 7.49 8.83 28.35
C ILE A 251 7.26 9.85 27.22
N ILE A 252 6.08 9.90 26.61
CA ILE A 252 5.74 10.85 25.55
C ILE A 252 5.06 12.10 26.12
N ASP A 253 5.33 13.27 25.56
CA ASP A 253 4.56 14.48 25.82
C ASP A 253 3.22 14.46 25.08
N CYS A 254 2.13 14.30 25.83
CA CYS A 254 0.76 14.32 25.30
C CYS A 254 0.36 15.68 24.69
N LYS A 255 1.09 16.77 24.94
CA LYS A 255 0.86 18.08 24.31
C LYS A 255 1.09 18.05 22.80
N LEU A 256 1.88 17.09 22.30
CA LEU A 256 2.13 16.92 20.88
C LEU A 256 0.83 16.69 20.08
N LYS A 257 -0.21 16.10 20.71
CA LYS A 257 -1.52 15.77 20.11
C LYS A 257 -1.39 15.14 18.72
N MET A 258 -0.45 14.18 18.61
CA MET A 258 -0.17 13.44 17.39
C MET A 258 0.35 12.05 17.75
N ALA A 259 -0.32 11.01 17.27
CA ALA A 259 0.07 9.62 17.52
C ALA A 259 0.88 9.05 16.34
N PHE A 260 1.82 8.17 16.65
CA PHE A 260 2.64 7.46 15.68
C PHE A 260 2.47 5.97 15.88
N VAL A 261 1.91 5.28 14.88
CA VAL A 261 1.57 3.86 14.99
C VAL A 261 2.38 3.05 13.97
N GLN A 262 2.85 1.90 14.41
CA GLN A 262 3.52 0.90 13.59
C GLN A 262 2.57 -0.26 13.35
N ASP A 263 2.56 -0.79 12.13
CA ASP A 263 1.69 -1.91 11.76
C ASP A 263 1.97 -3.15 12.62
N ASP A 264 0.99 -3.58 13.40
CA ASP A 264 1.11 -4.70 14.31
C ASP A 264 1.39 -6.02 13.56
N THR A 265 0.83 -6.18 12.36
CA THR A 265 1.07 -7.33 11.47
C THR A 265 2.56 -7.46 11.15
N HIS A 266 3.22 -6.35 10.83
CA HIS A 266 4.66 -6.32 10.52
C HIS A 266 5.52 -6.49 11.77
N VAL A 267 5.11 -5.90 12.90
CA VAL A 267 5.78 -6.09 14.20
C VAL A 267 5.79 -7.57 14.58
N LEU A 268 4.63 -8.24 14.50
CA LEU A 268 4.48 -9.64 14.85
C LEU A 268 5.21 -10.56 13.88
N ASN A 269 5.22 -10.25 12.58
CA ASN A 269 6.07 -10.96 11.61
C ASN A 269 7.56 -10.86 11.97
N LYS A 270 8.04 -9.70 12.45
CA LYS A 270 9.43 -9.55 12.93
C LYS A 270 9.70 -10.43 14.16
N VAL A 271 8.78 -10.50 15.11
CA VAL A 271 8.89 -11.37 16.30
C VAL A 271 8.88 -12.85 15.89
N LYS A 272 7.94 -13.29 15.04
CA LYS A 272 7.90 -14.65 14.48
C LYS A 272 9.20 -14.98 13.75
N ASN A 273 9.66 -14.11 12.85
CA ASN A 273 10.88 -14.35 12.08
C ASN A 273 12.10 -14.48 13.00
N LYS A 274 12.14 -13.73 14.12
CA LYS A 274 13.18 -13.89 15.13
C LYS A 274 13.09 -15.24 15.86
N LEU A 275 11.88 -15.69 16.20
CA LEU A 275 11.64 -17.04 16.77
C LEU A 275 12.08 -18.16 15.83
N LEU A 276 11.76 -18.07 14.53
CA LEU A 276 12.03 -19.15 13.56
C LEU A 276 13.49 -19.20 13.08
N ASN A 277 14.21 -18.07 13.10
CA ASN A 277 15.58 -17.98 12.59
C ASN A 277 16.65 -18.00 13.68
N SER A 278 16.28 -17.84 14.96
CA SER A 278 17.23 -18.01 16.05
C SER A 278 17.37 -19.50 16.39
N GLU A 279 18.54 -19.90 16.89
CA GLU A 279 18.73 -21.21 17.52
C GLU A 279 17.81 -21.33 18.74
N TYR A 280 17.87 -20.32 19.61
CA TYR A 280 16.93 -20.10 20.69
C TYR A 280 16.87 -18.63 21.07
N LEU A 281 15.81 -18.25 21.78
CA LEU A 281 15.70 -17.04 22.59
C LEU A 281 15.58 -17.48 24.06
N LYS A 282 15.88 -16.60 25.01
CA LYS A 282 15.88 -16.95 26.43
C LYS A 282 15.33 -15.84 27.30
N ILE A 283 14.27 -16.13 28.05
CA ILE A 283 13.68 -15.22 29.04
C ILE A 283 13.79 -15.85 30.43
N GLY A 284 14.43 -15.15 31.37
CA GLY A 284 14.80 -15.73 32.66
C GLY A 284 15.63 -17.01 32.50
N ASN A 285 15.12 -18.13 33.01
CA ASN A 285 15.70 -19.46 32.85
C ASN A 285 14.99 -20.32 31.78
N LYS A 286 13.95 -19.80 31.12
CA LYS A 286 13.14 -20.53 30.13
C LYS A 286 13.64 -20.31 28.70
N VAL A 287 13.64 -21.39 27.93
CA VAL A 287 14.03 -21.42 26.52
C VAL A 287 12.82 -21.19 25.62
N ILE A 288 13.02 -20.41 24.57
CA ILE A 288 12.06 -20.15 23.51
C ILE A 288 12.67 -20.63 22.20
N THR A 289 12.06 -21.61 21.54
CA THR A 289 12.59 -22.16 20.28
C THR A 289 11.47 -22.60 19.34
N LYS A 290 11.78 -22.62 18.04
CA LYS A 290 10.94 -23.24 17.01
C LYS A 290 10.83 -24.75 17.17
N ASP A 291 11.79 -25.39 17.83
CA ASP A 291 11.77 -26.85 17.96
C ASP A 291 10.64 -27.33 18.87
N HIS A 292 10.15 -26.48 19.80
CA HIS A 292 8.89 -26.73 20.51
C HIS A 292 7.69 -26.81 19.56
N LEU A 293 7.63 -25.96 18.53
CA LEU A 293 6.56 -25.99 17.53
C LEU A 293 6.68 -27.22 16.61
N LYS A 294 7.90 -27.62 16.24
CA LYS A 294 8.13 -28.86 15.48
C LYS A 294 7.78 -30.09 16.29
N ALA A 295 8.13 -30.12 17.58
CA ALA A 295 7.78 -31.22 18.47
C ALA A 295 6.26 -31.38 18.56
N LEU A 296 5.52 -30.27 18.62
CA LEU A 296 4.06 -30.30 18.58
C LEU A 296 3.52 -30.87 17.25
N ILE A 297 4.05 -30.43 16.11
CA ILE A 297 3.62 -30.90 14.78
C ILE A 297 3.90 -32.39 14.57
N ASN A 298 5.02 -32.89 15.10
CA ASN A 298 5.48 -34.26 14.91
C ASN A 298 5.04 -35.21 16.04
N ALA A 299 4.25 -34.74 17.01
CA ALA A 299 3.76 -35.56 18.11
C ALA A 299 2.69 -36.55 17.62
N GLU A 300 2.98 -37.85 17.70
CA GLU A 300 2.09 -38.93 17.23
C GLU A 300 0.71 -38.91 17.93
N ASN A 301 0.65 -38.43 19.18
CA ASN A 301 -0.56 -38.41 20.00
C ASN A 301 -1.43 -37.15 19.83
N ILE A 302 -1.03 -36.21 18.96
CA ILE A 302 -1.71 -34.92 18.80
C ILE A 302 -2.06 -34.73 17.32
N GLY A 303 -3.35 -34.84 17.01
CA GLY A 303 -3.82 -34.59 15.66
C GLY A 303 -3.77 -33.10 15.29
N LYS A 304 -3.52 -32.84 14.00
CA LYS A 304 -3.54 -31.49 13.40
C LYS A 304 -4.85 -30.74 13.63
N ASP A 305 -5.96 -31.46 13.76
CA ASP A 305 -7.28 -30.91 14.09
C ASP A 305 -7.31 -30.19 15.45
N LYS A 306 -6.41 -30.57 16.39
CA LYS A 306 -6.31 -29.93 17.70
C LYS A 306 -5.51 -28.63 17.66
N HIS A 307 -4.32 -28.65 17.07
CA HIS A 307 -3.41 -27.50 17.11
C HIS A 307 -3.39 -26.64 15.82
N GLY A 308 -3.84 -27.16 14.68
CA GLY A 308 -4.00 -26.42 13.42
C GLY A 308 -2.73 -26.08 12.63
N LEU A 309 -1.54 -26.44 13.13
CA LEU A 309 -0.25 -26.13 12.50
C LEU A 309 0.15 -27.13 11.41
N THR A 310 0.98 -26.65 10.48
CA THR A 310 1.69 -27.45 9.48
C THR A 310 3.15 -27.00 9.37
N GLU A 311 4.01 -27.86 8.83
CA GLU A 311 5.42 -27.50 8.58
C GLU A 311 5.58 -26.24 7.72
N SER A 312 4.63 -25.98 6.81
CA SER A 312 4.66 -24.76 6.00
C SER A 312 4.41 -23.47 6.79
N ASP A 313 3.75 -23.56 7.95
CA ASP A 313 3.56 -22.41 8.83
C ASP A 313 4.89 -22.00 9.52
N LEU A 314 5.85 -22.92 9.64
CA LEU A 314 7.19 -22.68 10.21
C LEU A 314 8.23 -22.27 9.15
N ASN A 315 7.82 -22.09 7.90
CA ASN A 315 8.73 -21.72 6.82
C ASN A 315 9.23 -20.27 6.95
N SER A 316 10.52 -20.12 7.24
CA SER A 316 11.16 -18.81 7.41
C SER A 316 11.48 -18.06 6.12
N LYS A 317 11.33 -18.71 4.94
CA LYS A 317 11.53 -18.06 3.63
C LYS A 317 10.38 -17.11 3.29
N ASP A 318 9.17 -17.39 3.75
CA ASP A 318 7.99 -16.55 3.50
C ASP A 318 7.78 -15.54 4.64
N ARG A 319 8.57 -14.45 4.58
CA ARG A 319 8.62 -13.42 5.63
C ARG A 319 7.38 -12.52 5.67
N MET A 320 6.60 -12.45 4.59
CA MET A 320 5.50 -11.48 4.43
C MET A 320 4.14 -12.07 4.80
N LYS A 321 3.93 -13.39 4.71
CA LYS A 321 2.64 -13.97 5.08
C LYS A 321 2.38 -13.87 6.59
N PHE A 322 1.27 -13.22 6.92
CA PHE A 322 0.80 -13.09 8.30
C PHE A 322 -0.03 -14.29 8.79
N LYS A 323 -0.76 -14.98 7.90
CA LYS A 323 -1.61 -16.12 8.29
C LYS A 323 -0.88 -17.23 9.08
N PRO A 324 0.38 -17.59 8.75
CA PRO A 324 1.18 -18.46 9.61
C PRO A 324 1.41 -17.90 11.01
N THR A 325 1.68 -16.59 11.13
CA THR A 325 1.84 -15.89 12.40
C THR A 325 0.58 -16.00 13.26
N GLU A 326 -0.60 -15.78 12.68
CA GLU A 326 -1.91 -15.95 13.35
C GLU A 326 -2.11 -17.35 13.89
N ARG A 327 -1.80 -18.37 13.09
CA ARG A 327 -1.91 -19.77 13.51
C ARG A 327 -0.93 -20.11 14.64
N ILE A 328 0.33 -19.68 14.51
CA ILE A 328 1.36 -19.93 15.51
C ILE A 328 0.97 -19.35 16.88
N MET A 329 0.35 -18.17 16.91
CA MET A 329 -0.06 -17.53 18.17
C MET A 329 -1.46 -17.93 18.66
N SER A 330 -2.11 -18.91 18.03
CA SER A 330 -3.47 -19.30 18.38
C SER A 330 -3.56 -19.87 19.81
N LYS A 331 -4.77 -19.80 20.39
CA LYS A 331 -5.01 -20.33 21.73
C LYS A 331 -4.76 -21.83 21.78
N GLU A 332 -5.22 -22.54 20.76
CA GLU A 332 -5.13 -24.00 20.63
C GLU A 332 -3.67 -24.46 20.58
N VAL A 333 -2.80 -23.75 19.83
CA VAL A 333 -1.36 -24.04 19.80
C VAL A 333 -0.74 -23.88 21.19
N ARG A 334 -1.06 -22.78 21.89
CA ARG A 334 -0.52 -22.52 23.24
C ARG A 334 -0.97 -23.57 24.25
N GLU A 335 -2.23 -23.98 24.20
CA GLU A 335 -2.78 -25.01 25.07
C GLU A 335 -2.12 -26.36 24.80
N CYS A 336 -1.99 -26.76 23.52
CA CYS A 336 -1.33 -28.01 23.17
C CYS A 336 0.17 -28.01 23.52
N LEU A 337 0.89 -26.91 23.30
CA LEU A 337 2.28 -26.79 23.72
C LEU A 337 2.42 -27.00 25.23
N LYS A 338 1.58 -26.30 26.02
CA LYS A 338 1.61 -26.37 27.49
C LYS A 338 1.32 -27.76 28.02
N GLU A 339 0.40 -28.48 27.38
CA GLU A 339 -0.03 -29.81 27.83
C GLU A 339 0.94 -30.93 27.39
N PHE A 340 1.46 -30.85 26.17
CA PHE A 340 2.12 -32.00 25.54
C PHE A 340 3.60 -31.81 25.19
N VAL A 341 4.12 -30.59 25.20
CA VAL A 341 5.53 -30.32 24.88
C VAL A 341 6.26 -29.85 26.15
N PRO A 342 7.11 -30.71 26.74
CA PRO A 342 7.91 -30.36 27.92
C PRO A 342 8.77 -29.11 27.69
N GLU A 343 9.01 -28.35 28.76
CA GLU A 343 9.87 -27.15 28.75
C GLU A 343 9.45 -26.03 27.79
N SER A 344 8.21 -26.10 27.27
CA SER A 344 7.70 -25.14 26.29
C SER A 344 7.20 -23.82 26.90
N GLU A 345 7.31 -23.61 28.23
CA GLU A 345 6.64 -22.51 28.92
C GLU A 345 7.11 -21.14 28.42
N GLY A 346 8.40 -21.02 28.08
CA GLY A 346 8.94 -19.82 27.45
C GLY A 346 8.28 -19.53 26.09
N THR A 347 8.21 -20.53 25.21
CA THR A 347 7.56 -20.40 23.89
C THR A 347 6.10 -20.05 24.05
N VAL A 348 5.35 -20.76 24.91
CA VAL A 348 3.93 -20.49 25.20
C VAL A 348 3.73 -19.04 25.63
N PHE A 349 4.61 -18.53 26.49
CA PHE A 349 4.53 -17.16 26.97
C PHE A 349 4.81 -16.12 25.87
N LEU A 350 5.82 -16.34 25.02
CA LEU A 350 6.06 -15.45 23.88
C LEU A 350 4.84 -15.41 22.93
N LEU A 351 4.22 -16.56 22.66
CA LEU A 351 3.02 -16.63 21.83
C LEU A 351 1.81 -15.92 22.48
N LYS A 352 1.74 -15.91 23.82
CA LYS A 352 0.77 -15.09 24.56
C LYS A 352 1.02 -13.60 24.34
N VAL A 353 2.27 -13.14 24.50
CA VAL A 353 2.67 -11.75 24.27
C VAL A 353 2.38 -11.29 22.83
N MET A 354 2.64 -12.14 21.84
CA MET A 354 2.31 -11.88 20.43
C MET A 354 0.80 -11.72 20.21
N SER A 355 0.00 -12.64 20.76
CA SER A 355 -1.46 -12.60 20.65
C SER A 355 -2.07 -11.39 21.36
N GLU A 356 -1.57 -10.98 22.52
CA GLU A 356 -2.00 -9.76 23.23
C GLU A 356 -1.68 -8.51 22.40
N THR A 357 -0.48 -8.45 21.83
CA THR A 357 -0.07 -7.33 20.94
C THR A 357 -1.00 -7.22 19.73
N HIS A 358 -1.33 -8.35 19.10
CA HIS A 358 -2.27 -8.38 17.97
C HIS A 358 -3.68 -7.93 18.39
N ALA A 359 -4.19 -8.50 19.48
CA ALA A 359 -5.53 -8.24 19.99
C ALA A 359 -5.75 -6.75 20.29
N ALA A 360 -4.74 -6.06 20.83
CA ALA A 360 -4.84 -4.64 21.15
C ALA A 360 -5.24 -3.75 19.94
N PHE A 361 -4.81 -4.11 18.72
CA PHE A 361 -5.04 -3.31 17.50
C PHE A 361 -5.98 -3.94 16.46
N CYS A 362 -6.12 -5.27 16.44
CA CYS A 362 -6.86 -5.96 15.38
C CYS A 362 -8.19 -6.58 15.84
N ASP A 363 -8.32 -6.95 17.11
CA ASP A 363 -9.56 -7.53 17.62
C ASP A 363 -10.55 -6.39 17.90
N VAL A 364 -11.73 -6.44 17.29
CA VAL A 364 -12.74 -5.38 17.38
C VAL A 364 -13.57 -5.47 18.66
N ASP A 365 -13.67 -6.66 19.25
CA ASP A 365 -14.58 -6.94 20.38
C ASP A 365 -13.95 -6.57 21.74
N ILE A 366 -12.75 -5.99 21.73
CA ILE A 366 -12.01 -5.61 22.93
C ILE A 366 -12.29 -4.16 23.33
N GLU A 367 -12.65 -3.99 24.60
CA GLU A 367 -12.85 -2.69 25.24
C GLU A 367 -11.55 -1.87 25.38
N PRO A 368 -11.61 -0.53 25.37
CA PRO A 368 -10.44 0.34 25.42
C PRO A 368 -9.40 0.03 26.51
N LEU A 369 -9.82 -0.20 27.77
CA LEU A 369 -8.88 -0.51 28.86
C LEU A 369 -8.17 -1.85 28.63
N GLN A 370 -8.88 -2.85 28.15
CA GLN A 370 -8.29 -4.16 27.89
C GLN A 370 -7.24 -4.10 26.77
N ARG A 371 -7.40 -3.21 25.78
CA ARG A 371 -6.37 -2.93 24.76
C ARG A 371 -5.13 -2.29 25.38
N VAL A 372 -5.32 -1.30 26.27
CA VAL A 372 -4.22 -0.69 27.02
C VAL A 372 -3.48 -1.77 27.80
N PHE A 373 -4.18 -2.60 28.56
CA PHE A 373 -3.56 -3.69 29.31
C PHE A 373 -2.76 -4.63 28.42
N TYR A 374 -3.33 -5.13 27.32
CA TYR A 374 -2.64 -6.07 26.44
C TYR A 374 -1.37 -5.49 25.81
N MET A 375 -1.44 -4.28 25.27
CA MET A 375 -0.28 -3.65 24.64
C MET A 375 0.80 -3.29 25.67
N TRP A 376 0.42 -2.75 26.83
CA TRP A 376 1.38 -2.39 27.88
C TRP A 376 1.98 -3.61 28.58
N HIS A 377 1.20 -4.67 28.81
CA HIS A 377 1.71 -5.93 29.36
C HIS A 377 2.77 -6.53 28.44
N ALA A 378 2.47 -6.62 27.14
CA ALA A 378 3.42 -7.06 26.14
C ALA A 378 4.69 -6.20 26.10
N LEU A 379 4.54 -4.87 26.20
CA LEU A 379 5.68 -3.95 26.24
C LEU A 379 6.54 -4.15 27.49
N PHE A 380 5.95 -4.24 28.68
CA PHE A 380 6.69 -4.38 29.94
C PHE A 380 7.50 -5.68 29.99
N VAL A 381 6.91 -6.78 29.50
CA VAL A 381 7.63 -8.05 29.33
C VAL A 381 8.87 -7.84 28.46
N VAL A 382 8.70 -7.21 27.30
CA VAL A 382 9.79 -7.00 26.34
C VAL A 382 10.85 -6.03 26.87
N ARG A 383 10.46 -4.92 27.53
CA ARG A 383 11.40 -3.97 28.15
C ARG A 383 12.28 -4.69 29.16
N CYS A 384 11.66 -5.38 30.10
CA CYS A 384 12.37 -6.11 31.14
C CYS A 384 13.26 -7.21 30.57
N TRP A 385 12.75 -7.98 29.61
CA TRP A 385 13.51 -9.01 28.94
C TRP A 385 14.77 -8.43 28.27
N ARG A 386 14.63 -7.37 27.48
CA ARG A 386 15.75 -6.70 26.81
C ARG A 386 16.76 -6.14 27.79
N ASN A 387 16.29 -5.42 28.81
CA ASN A 387 17.18 -4.83 29.82
C ASN A 387 17.97 -5.91 30.55
N SER A 388 17.36 -7.06 30.85
CA SER A 388 18.07 -8.19 31.45
C SER A 388 19.14 -8.80 30.53
N CYS A 389 18.89 -8.91 29.21
CA CYS A 389 19.90 -9.33 28.23
C CYS A 389 21.06 -8.34 28.13
N PHE A 390 20.78 -7.03 28.14
CA PHE A 390 21.84 -6.01 28.13
C PHE A 390 22.70 -6.05 29.40
N ALA A 391 22.07 -6.19 30.57
CA ALA A 391 22.79 -6.30 31.85
C ALA A 391 23.72 -7.53 31.89
N ARG A 392 23.29 -8.66 31.31
CA ARG A 392 24.06 -9.91 31.25
C ARG A 392 25.10 -9.95 30.12
N LYS A 393 25.21 -8.91 29.29
CA LYS A 393 26.09 -8.85 28.11
C LYS A 393 25.90 -10.00 27.11
N THR A 394 24.76 -10.69 27.12
CA THR A 394 24.47 -11.78 26.16
C THR A 394 24.07 -11.28 24.77
N ALA A 395 24.19 -9.96 24.54
CA ALA A 395 23.79 -9.22 23.35
C ALA A 395 22.29 -9.39 23.00
N SER A 396 21.79 -8.61 22.04
CA SER A 396 20.40 -8.71 21.56
C SER A 396 20.04 -10.02 20.87
N LYS A 397 20.94 -11.03 20.87
CA LYS A 397 20.77 -12.31 20.17
C LYS A 397 19.72 -13.19 20.85
N GLU A 398 19.62 -13.13 22.17
CA GLU A 398 18.71 -13.95 22.99
C GLU A 398 17.31 -13.34 23.19
N CYS A 399 17.04 -12.14 22.67
CA CYS A 399 15.75 -11.46 22.81
C CYS A 399 15.19 -11.00 21.45
N ILE A 400 14.04 -10.34 21.45
CA ILE A 400 13.49 -9.75 20.22
C ILE A 400 14.38 -8.62 19.67
N THR A 401 14.24 -8.34 18.38
CA THR A 401 15.03 -7.30 17.69
C THR A 401 14.71 -5.89 18.19
N SER A 402 15.68 -4.98 18.10
CA SER A 402 15.50 -3.56 18.45
C SER A 402 14.41 -2.86 17.64
N ASN A 403 14.25 -3.25 16.38
CA ASN A 403 13.16 -2.73 15.54
C ASN A 403 11.79 -3.14 16.09
N ALA A 404 11.57 -4.45 16.37
CA ALA A 404 10.29 -4.93 16.91
C ALA A 404 9.98 -4.26 18.26
N TYR A 405 10.97 -4.15 19.15
CA TYR A 405 10.82 -3.44 20.42
C TYR A 405 10.40 -1.97 20.23
N THR A 406 11.11 -1.24 19.37
CA THR A 406 10.80 0.18 19.11
C THR A 406 9.38 0.35 18.60
N CYS A 407 8.92 -0.54 17.70
CA CYS A 407 7.57 -0.48 17.21
C CYS A 407 6.51 -0.78 18.30
N MET A 408 6.76 -1.78 19.16
CA MET A 408 5.87 -2.06 20.30
C MET A 408 5.80 -0.88 21.28
N GLU A 409 6.95 -0.25 21.54
CA GLU A 409 7.08 0.93 22.39
C GLU A 409 6.26 2.12 21.85
N LEU A 410 6.36 2.39 20.54
CA LEU A 410 5.52 3.39 19.86
C LEU A 410 4.03 3.05 19.96
N ASN A 411 3.64 1.82 19.67
CA ASN A 411 2.24 1.39 19.68
C ASN A 411 1.60 1.49 21.07
N ALA A 412 2.32 1.12 22.14
CA ALA A 412 1.83 1.21 23.51
C ALA A 412 1.55 2.65 23.94
N HIS A 413 2.38 3.60 23.53
CA HIS A 413 2.11 4.99 23.82
C HIS A 413 1.02 5.55 22.90
N ALA A 414 1.05 5.19 21.61
CA ALA A 414 0.10 5.68 20.63
C ALA A 414 -1.34 5.32 20.99
N ILE A 415 -1.61 4.10 21.50
CA ILE A 415 -2.97 3.74 21.89
C ILE A 415 -3.53 4.63 23.01
N VAL A 416 -2.71 5.02 23.98
CA VAL A 416 -3.09 5.95 25.05
C VAL A 416 -3.29 7.36 24.50
N MET A 417 -2.40 7.83 23.61
CA MET A 417 -2.55 9.13 22.95
C MET A 417 -3.84 9.20 22.12
N LEU A 418 -4.15 8.15 21.38
CA LEU A 418 -5.35 8.05 20.54
C LEU A 418 -6.62 8.07 21.40
N LEU A 419 -6.63 7.36 22.53
CA LEU A 419 -7.73 7.45 23.50
C LEU A 419 -7.88 8.88 24.03
N ASP A 420 -6.80 9.55 24.41
CA ASP A 420 -6.88 10.93 24.91
C ASP A 420 -7.37 11.91 23.85
N MET A 421 -6.94 11.77 22.60
CA MET A 421 -7.38 12.62 21.49
C MET A 421 -8.84 12.38 21.10
N CYS A 422 -9.36 11.15 21.25
CA CYS A 422 -10.75 10.81 20.96
C CYS A 422 -11.68 11.02 22.17
N ARG A 423 -11.21 11.60 23.29
CA ARG A 423 -11.99 11.73 24.53
C ARG A 423 -13.29 12.51 24.35
N GLU A 424 -13.25 13.58 23.57
CA GLU A 424 -14.41 14.43 23.28
C GLU A 424 -15.27 13.88 22.13
N SER A 425 -14.81 12.85 21.43
CA SER A 425 -15.51 12.20 20.31
C SER A 425 -15.21 10.70 20.31
N PRO A 426 -15.74 9.93 21.30
CA PRO A 426 -15.40 8.52 21.49
C PRO A 426 -15.67 7.66 20.26
N GLU A 427 -16.66 8.03 19.44
CA GLU A 427 -17.01 7.36 18.20
C GLU A 427 -15.90 7.39 17.12
N GLN A 428 -14.92 8.29 17.27
CA GLN A 428 -13.75 8.40 16.40
C GLN A 428 -12.61 7.44 16.80
N PHE A 429 -12.72 6.77 17.95
CA PHE A 429 -11.77 5.72 18.34
C PHE A 429 -12.05 4.43 17.56
N LEU A 430 -11.56 4.40 16.33
CA LEU A 430 -11.72 3.30 15.38
C LEU A 430 -10.38 2.56 15.24
N VAL A 431 -10.14 1.57 16.09
CA VAL A 431 -8.81 0.93 16.22
C VAL A 431 -8.22 0.42 14.90
N LEU A 432 -9.06 -0.11 14.01
CA LEU A 432 -8.62 -0.62 12.70
C LEU A 432 -8.25 0.50 11.71
N CYS A 433 -8.54 1.76 12.02
CA CYS A 433 -8.04 2.92 11.29
C CYS A 433 -6.64 3.35 11.76
N PHE A 434 -6.09 2.73 12.81
CA PHE A 434 -4.78 3.05 13.38
C PHE A 434 -3.72 2.01 12.95
N SER A 435 -3.68 1.67 11.66
CA SER A 435 -2.66 0.79 11.08
C SER A 435 -2.39 1.15 9.62
N SER A 436 -1.33 0.59 9.03
CA SER A 436 -1.06 0.75 7.59
C SER A 436 -1.73 -0.27 6.69
N GLN A 437 -2.44 -1.26 7.23
CA GLN A 437 -3.17 -2.27 6.47
C GLN A 437 -4.08 -1.69 5.35
N PRO A 438 -4.73 -0.53 5.50
CA PRO A 438 -5.49 0.08 4.40
C PRO A 438 -4.66 0.40 3.14
N ALA A 439 -3.35 0.64 3.26
CA ALA A 439 -2.48 0.81 2.10
C ALA A 439 -2.27 -0.51 1.35
N GLU A 440 -2.03 -1.61 2.09
CA GLU A 440 -1.94 -2.95 1.51
C GLU A 440 -3.25 -3.42 0.88
N GLU A 441 -4.39 -3.09 1.50
CA GLU A 441 -5.71 -3.32 0.90
C GLU A 441 -5.86 -2.58 -0.43
N LEU A 442 -5.44 -1.31 -0.50
CA LEU A 442 -5.42 -0.54 -1.75
C LEU A 442 -4.52 -1.22 -2.78
N PHE A 443 -3.29 -1.57 -2.44
CA PHE A 443 -2.38 -2.20 -3.40
C PHE A 443 -2.92 -3.52 -3.93
N ARG A 444 -3.56 -4.34 -3.08
CA ARG A 444 -4.25 -5.55 -3.51
C ARG A 444 -5.43 -5.24 -4.44
N GLU A 445 -6.22 -4.20 -4.15
CA GLU A 445 -7.28 -3.76 -5.05
C GLU A 445 -6.71 -3.32 -6.41
N LEU A 446 -5.67 -2.48 -6.44
CA LEU A 446 -5.01 -2.04 -7.68
C LEU A 446 -4.49 -3.24 -8.49
N ARG A 447 -3.86 -4.22 -7.83
CA ARG A 447 -3.39 -5.47 -8.48
C ARG A 447 -4.53 -6.31 -9.05
N SER A 448 -5.70 -6.28 -8.42
CA SER A 448 -6.89 -7.03 -8.88
C SER A 448 -7.59 -6.38 -10.07
N MET A 449 -7.33 -5.10 -10.37
CA MET A 449 -7.95 -4.37 -11.48
C MET A 449 -7.27 -4.65 -12.83
N THR A 450 -6.94 -5.91 -13.12
CA THR A 450 -6.40 -6.34 -14.41
C THR A 450 -7.51 -6.87 -15.32
N THR A 451 -7.26 -6.92 -16.62
CA THR A 451 -8.25 -7.49 -17.56
C THR A 451 -8.24 -9.02 -17.46
N THR A 452 -9.33 -9.68 -17.83
CA THR A 452 -9.40 -11.16 -17.85
C THR A 452 -8.41 -11.79 -18.84
N LEU A 453 -7.88 -11.00 -19.78
CA LEU A 453 -6.93 -11.43 -20.80
C LEU A 453 -5.47 -11.17 -20.41
N GLU A 454 -5.23 -10.40 -19.36
CA GLU A 454 -3.90 -10.03 -18.89
C GLU A 454 -3.79 -10.24 -17.37
N THR A 455 -3.05 -11.28 -16.96
CA THR A 455 -2.82 -11.61 -15.55
C THR A 455 -1.60 -10.87 -14.96
N ALA A 456 -1.17 -9.78 -15.58
CA ALA A 456 -0.04 -8.99 -15.12
C ALA A 456 -0.38 -8.31 -13.79
N VAL A 457 0.12 -8.89 -12.70
CA VAL A 457 -0.02 -8.35 -11.32
C VAL A 457 0.82 -7.09 -11.14
N GLU A 458 1.83 -6.92 -11.97
CA GLU A 458 2.71 -5.77 -11.97
C GLU A 458 2.10 -4.62 -12.80
N PHE A 459 2.37 -3.38 -12.40
CA PHE A 459 1.90 -2.19 -13.09
C PHE A 459 2.96 -1.09 -13.04
N SER A 460 2.92 -0.23 -14.05
CA SER A 460 3.68 1.00 -14.18
C SER A 460 3.05 2.16 -13.38
N MET A 461 3.79 3.27 -13.22
CA MET A 461 3.27 4.46 -12.54
C MET A 461 2.02 5.06 -13.22
N ARG A 462 1.93 5.00 -14.55
CA ARG A 462 0.74 5.47 -15.28
C ARG A 462 -0.49 4.63 -14.94
N GLU A 463 -0.33 3.31 -14.94
CA GLU A 463 -1.41 2.38 -14.62
C GLU A 463 -1.89 2.54 -13.17
N ILE A 464 -1.01 2.86 -12.23
CA ILE A 464 -1.41 3.22 -10.87
C ILE A 464 -2.37 4.41 -10.89
N GLY A 465 -2.02 5.49 -11.60
CA GLY A 465 -2.88 6.67 -11.71
C GLY A 465 -4.25 6.35 -12.32
N ASP A 466 -4.31 5.46 -13.31
CA ASP A 466 -5.56 4.95 -13.87
C ASP A 466 -6.36 4.11 -12.86
N ARG A 467 -5.71 3.16 -12.19
CA ARG A 467 -6.34 2.22 -11.25
C ARG A 467 -6.81 2.91 -9.98
N ILE A 468 -6.08 3.91 -9.46
CA ILE A 468 -6.53 4.75 -8.34
C ILE A 468 -7.81 5.49 -8.70
N ARG A 469 -7.89 6.09 -9.90
CA ARG A 469 -9.13 6.76 -10.36
C ARG A 469 -10.31 5.80 -10.41
N ARG A 470 -10.07 4.58 -10.90
CA ARG A 470 -11.09 3.51 -10.93
C ARG A 470 -11.55 3.11 -9.52
N ALA A 471 -10.62 2.87 -8.61
CA ALA A 471 -10.89 2.54 -7.21
C ALA A 471 -11.69 3.66 -6.52
N PHE A 472 -11.22 4.90 -6.67
CA PHE A 472 -11.86 6.06 -6.09
C PHE A 472 -13.27 6.29 -6.65
N MET A 473 -13.48 6.09 -7.96
CA MET A 473 -14.81 6.18 -8.55
C MET A 473 -15.78 5.14 -8.01
N LYS A 474 -15.35 3.88 -7.81
CA LYS A 474 -16.19 2.85 -7.17
C LYS A 474 -16.63 3.28 -5.78
N VAL A 475 -15.70 3.84 -4.99
CA VAL A 475 -15.97 4.40 -3.66
C VAL A 475 -17.01 5.52 -3.77
N LEU A 476 -16.75 6.54 -4.59
CA LEU A 476 -17.67 7.69 -4.75
C LEU A 476 -19.10 7.26 -5.10
N VAL A 477 -19.25 6.38 -6.09
CA VAL A 477 -20.58 5.88 -6.49
C VAL A 477 -21.26 5.15 -5.34
N SER A 478 -20.54 4.25 -4.67
CA SER A 478 -21.12 3.44 -3.60
C SER A 478 -21.70 4.31 -2.49
N TYR A 479 -21.01 5.38 -2.09
CA TYR A 479 -21.51 6.29 -1.04
C TYR A 479 -22.63 7.20 -1.53
N ARG A 480 -22.53 7.79 -2.73
CA ARG A 480 -23.58 8.65 -3.29
C ARG A 480 -24.91 7.92 -3.46
N GLN A 481 -24.83 6.62 -3.71
CA GLN A 481 -25.98 5.80 -4.06
C GLN A 481 -26.38 4.82 -2.93
N LYS A 482 -25.75 4.88 -1.75
CA LYS A 482 -25.96 3.93 -0.64
C LYS A 482 -27.41 3.85 -0.12
N GLU A 483 -28.16 4.93 -0.24
CA GLU A 483 -29.58 4.99 0.17
C GLU A 483 -30.51 4.30 -0.83
N LYS A 484 -30.09 4.21 -2.10
CA LYS A 484 -30.89 3.67 -3.20
C LYS A 484 -30.50 2.24 -3.58
N TYR A 485 -29.25 1.86 -3.35
CA TYR A 485 -28.71 0.56 -3.76
C TYR A 485 -27.89 -0.07 -2.65
N THR A 486 -27.88 -1.40 -2.65
CA THR A 486 -27.12 -2.21 -1.71
C THR A 486 -25.72 -2.48 -2.26
N PHE A 487 -24.69 -2.02 -1.56
CA PHE A 487 -23.29 -2.30 -1.88
C PHE A 487 -22.68 -3.21 -0.80
N PRO A 488 -22.41 -4.49 -1.08
CA PRO A 488 -21.90 -5.44 -0.07
C PRO A 488 -20.63 -4.96 0.65
N ASN A 489 -19.74 -4.26 -0.06
CA ASN A 489 -18.50 -3.74 0.50
C ASN A 489 -18.74 -2.64 1.55
N ILE A 490 -19.82 -1.87 1.44
CA ILE A 490 -20.18 -0.86 2.46
C ILE A 490 -20.73 -1.56 3.70
N ILE A 491 -21.62 -2.55 3.52
CA ILE A 491 -22.24 -3.28 4.64
C ILE A 491 -21.17 -3.94 5.52
N LYS A 492 -20.27 -4.71 4.89
CA LYS A 492 -19.15 -5.34 5.60
C LYS A 492 -18.27 -4.34 6.35
N LYS A 493 -18.07 -3.13 5.79
CA LYS A 493 -17.29 -2.08 6.46
C LYS A 493 -18.02 -1.46 7.64
N LEU A 494 -19.34 -1.32 7.60
CA LEU A 494 -20.12 -0.77 8.71
C LEU A 494 -20.15 -1.74 9.91
N GLU A 495 -20.21 -3.04 9.64
CA GLU A 495 -20.18 -4.10 10.66
C GLU A 495 -18.83 -4.21 11.37
N LYS A 496 -17.73 -3.79 10.72
CA LYS A 496 -16.35 -3.96 11.20
C LYS A 496 -15.96 -3.05 12.38
N TYR A 497 -16.75 -2.03 12.71
CA TYR A 497 -16.38 -1.02 13.70
C TYR A 497 -17.43 -0.89 14.82
N PRO A 498 -17.25 -1.56 15.98
CA PRO A 498 -18.11 -1.35 17.13
C PRO A 498 -18.02 0.10 17.63
N ALA A 499 -19.09 0.59 18.26
CA ALA A 499 -19.13 1.97 18.74
C ALA A 499 -18.49 2.01 20.12
N VAL A 500 -17.38 2.71 20.28
CA VAL A 500 -16.90 3.07 21.61
C VAL A 500 -17.79 4.19 22.12
N GLN A 501 -18.54 3.92 23.19
CA GLN A 501 -19.48 4.89 23.74
C GLN A 501 -18.80 5.88 24.68
N GLN A 502 -17.75 5.45 25.39
CA GLN A 502 -17.05 6.28 26.35
C GLN A 502 -15.56 5.94 26.37
N ILE A 503 -14.73 6.98 26.40
CA ILE A 503 -13.29 6.83 26.62
C ILE A 503 -13.01 6.75 28.13
N PRO A 504 -12.23 5.76 28.61
CA PRO A 504 -11.87 5.64 30.01
C PRO A 504 -11.18 6.90 30.56
N SER A 505 -11.35 7.19 31.85
CA SER A 505 -10.68 8.32 32.50
C SER A 505 -9.16 8.15 32.47
N LYS A 506 -8.43 9.27 32.57
CA LYS A 506 -6.96 9.23 32.61
C LYS A 506 -6.43 8.39 33.77
N GLU A 507 -7.08 8.50 34.93
CA GLU A 507 -6.76 7.69 36.12
C GLU A 507 -7.03 6.20 35.89
N ALA A 508 -8.12 5.84 35.20
CA ALA A 508 -8.38 4.45 34.84
C ALA A 508 -7.30 3.88 33.90
N ILE A 509 -6.88 4.66 32.90
CA ILE A 509 -5.78 4.28 31.98
C ILE A 509 -4.47 4.09 32.75
N LYS A 510 -4.11 5.03 33.63
CA LYS A 510 -2.92 4.94 34.48
C LYS A 510 -2.93 3.68 35.36
N ASN A 511 -4.06 3.42 36.03
CA ASN A 511 -4.21 2.22 36.86
C ASN A 511 -4.09 0.93 36.03
N GLU A 512 -4.58 0.95 34.80
CA GLU A 512 -4.48 -0.18 33.88
C GLU A 512 -3.04 -0.42 33.39
N ILE A 513 -2.26 0.65 33.15
CA ILE A 513 -0.83 0.56 32.87
C ILE A 513 -0.08 -0.05 34.06
N GLU A 514 -0.36 0.40 35.28
CA GLU A 514 0.26 -0.18 36.49
C GLU A 514 -0.16 -1.63 36.70
N ARG A 515 -1.42 -1.99 36.44
CA ARG A 515 -1.90 -3.38 36.47
C ARG A 515 -1.14 -4.25 35.47
N ALA A 516 -0.90 -3.75 34.26
CA ALA A 516 -0.11 -4.43 33.24
C ALA A 516 1.35 -4.63 33.68
N ARG A 517 1.95 -3.64 34.33
CA ARG A 517 3.32 -3.72 34.88
C ARG A 517 3.44 -4.78 35.97
N LEU A 518 2.50 -4.79 36.93
CA LEU A 518 2.46 -5.78 38.01
C LEU A 518 2.27 -7.19 37.45
N ALA A 519 1.35 -7.37 36.51
CA ALA A 519 1.14 -8.66 35.84
C ALA A 519 2.39 -9.13 35.09
N ALA A 520 3.07 -8.23 34.36
CA ALA A 520 4.31 -8.56 33.67
C ALA A 520 5.41 -8.98 34.67
N SER A 521 5.54 -8.28 35.80
CA SER A 521 6.50 -8.60 36.85
C SER A 521 6.27 -10.00 37.44
N CYS A 522 5.03 -10.34 37.79
CA CYS A 522 4.67 -11.68 38.28
C CYS A 522 5.01 -12.76 37.25
N ASN A 523 4.60 -12.57 35.98
CA ASN A 523 4.86 -13.54 34.92
C ASN A 523 6.37 -13.72 34.67
N LEU A 524 7.17 -12.67 34.77
CA LEU A 524 8.62 -12.75 34.59
C LEU A 524 9.32 -13.51 35.73
N VAL A 525 8.82 -13.38 36.97
CA VAL A 525 9.28 -14.20 38.11
C VAL A 525 8.99 -15.69 37.85
N GLU A 526 7.80 -16.03 37.36
CA GLU A 526 7.44 -17.41 36.99
C GLU A 526 8.35 -18.00 35.89
N LEU A 527 8.89 -17.15 35.02
CA LEU A 527 9.86 -17.52 33.99
C LEU A 527 11.31 -17.52 34.49
N GLY A 528 11.54 -17.32 35.79
CA GLY A 528 12.85 -17.40 36.43
C GLY A 528 13.69 -16.14 36.31
N LEU A 529 13.07 -14.96 36.10
CA LEU A 529 13.76 -13.67 36.18
C LEU A 529 13.54 -13.06 37.58
N SER A 530 14.61 -12.88 38.35
CA SER A 530 14.52 -12.37 39.73
C SER A 530 14.06 -10.90 39.75
N ILE A 531 13.44 -10.46 40.85
CA ILE A 531 12.92 -9.09 41.00
C ILE A 531 14.04 -8.05 40.82
N ASP A 532 15.24 -8.34 41.32
CA ASP A 532 16.40 -7.44 41.24
C ASP A 532 16.94 -7.29 39.81
N GLU A 533 16.68 -8.27 38.94
CA GLU A 533 17.02 -8.22 37.51
C GLU A 533 15.96 -7.49 36.68
N GLN A 534 14.82 -7.11 37.27
CA GLN A 534 13.73 -6.48 36.53
C GLN A 534 13.94 -4.98 36.37
N SER A 535 13.94 -4.53 35.12
CA SER A 535 13.96 -3.10 34.77
C SER A 535 12.91 -2.79 33.71
N PHE A 536 11.91 -2.01 34.07
CA PHE A 536 10.82 -1.58 33.18
C PHE A 536 11.06 -0.22 32.52
N ASN A 537 12.25 0.35 32.70
CA ASN A 537 12.66 1.56 32.02
C ASN A 537 12.72 1.31 30.51
N ASP A 538 12.40 2.34 29.73
CA ASP A 538 12.56 2.26 28.29
C ASP A 538 14.03 2.04 27.91
N SER A 539 14.26 1.30 26.83
CA SER A 539 15.58 1.11 26.23
C SER A 539 15.73 1.98 24.96
N LEU A 540 14.95 3.05 24.83
CA LEU A 540 15.06 3.95 23.67
C LEU A 540 16.30 4.84 23.79
N ASN A 541 16.61 5.30 25.01
CA ASN A 541 17.72 6.21 25.31
C ASN A 541 19.10 5.54 25.45
N MET A 542 19.19 4.21 25.52
CA MET A 542 20.48 3.50 25.55
C MET A 542 21.17 3.44 24.18
N ARG A 543 20.81 4.33 23.25
CA ARG A 543 21.27 4.31 21.85
C ARG A 543 22.19 5.48 21.57
N ASP A 544 23.40 5.16 21.13
CA ASP A 544 24.09 6.01 20.17
C ASP A 544 23.37 5.84 18.82
N THR A 545 22.86 6.92 18.26
CA THR A 545 21.95 6.90 17.08
C THR A 545 22.56 6.28 15.80
N SER A 546 23.85 5.93 15.83
CA SER A 546 24.62 5.33 14.73
C SER A 546 24.49 3.82 14.57
N GLU A 547 23.99 3.08 15.57
CA GLU A 547 23.97 1.60 15.57
C GLU A 547 22.57 0.99 15.37
N ILE A 548 21.66 1.68 14.68
CA ILE A 548 20.46 0.97 14.22
C ILE A 548 20.87 0.14 13.00
N GLU A 549 21.32 -1.10 13.22
CA GLU A 549 21.44 -2.11 12.18
C GLU A 549 20.04 -2.39 11.61
N PHE A 550 19.69 -1.60 10.61
CA PHE A 550 18.57 -1.88 9.75
C PHE A 550 19.04 -2.97 8.78
N VAL A 551 18.73 -4.23 9.10
CA VAL A 551 18.66 -5.25 8.06
C VAL A 551 17.53 -4.81 7.15
N SER A 552 17.90 -4.13 6.07
CA SER A 552 17.01 -3.87 4.96
C SER A 552 16.40 -5.20 4.57
N THR A 553 15.08 -5.36 4.69
CA THR A 553 14.35 -6.33 3.88
C THR A 553 14.27 -5.82 2.44
N GLY A 554 15.38 -5.36 1.91
CA GLY A 554 15.67 -5.41 0.50
C GLY A 554 15.98 -6.86 0.20
N THR A 555 15.38 -7.35 -0.87
CA THR A 555 15.70 -8.59 -1.55
C THR A 555 17.22 -8.73 -1.63
N THR A 556 17.82 -9.44 -0.68
CA THR A 556 19.13 -10.04 -0.87
C THR A 556 18.90 -11.02 -2.00
N ILE A 557 19.25 -10.59 -3.22
CA ILE A 557 19.78 -11.53 -4.19
C ILE A 557 20.89 -12.21 -3.41
N VAL A 558 20.64 -13.46 -3.02
CA VAL A 558 21.72 -14.35 -2.66
C VAL A 558 22.59 -14.36 -3.92
N SER A 559 23.66 -13.57 -3.88
CA SER A 559 24.83 -13.86 -4.66
C SER A 559 25.26 -15.22 -4.18
N ASP A 560 25.06 -16.22 -5.04
CA ASP A 560 25.68 -17.53 -4.89
C ASP A 560 27.19 -17.27 -4.73
N GLU A 561 27.71 -17.53 -3.54
CA GLU A 561 29.14 -17.58 -3.29
C GLU A 561 29.65 -18.91 -3.85
N GLU A 562 30.61 -18.77 -4.76
CA GLU A 562 31.74 -19.69 -5.01
C GLU A 562 31.40 -21.11 -5.47
N ASP A 563 31.45 -21.32 -6.78
CA ASP A 563 32.09 -22.50 -7.34
C ASP A 563 33.13 -22.04 -8.37
N GLU A 564 34.32 -22.62 -8.23
CA GLU A 564 35.60 -22.26 -8.83
C GLU A 564 35.61 -22.37 -10.37
N ASP A 565 36.48 -21.56 -10.97
CA ASP A 565 36.79 -21.53 -12.40
C ASP A 565 37.23 -22.90 -12.95
N GLU A 566 36.64 -23.32 -14.07
CA GLU A 566 37.39 -24.02 -15.12
C GLU A 566 37.02 -23.43 -16.49
N GLU A 567 38.06 -22.92 -17.16
CA GLU A 567 38.04 -22.40 -18.53
C GLU A 567 37.69 -23.51 -19.53
N ASP A 568 36.81 -23.22 -20.51
CA ASP A 568 37.00 -23.79 -21.85
C ASP A 568 36.42 -22.88 -22.95
N PRO A 569 37.20 -22.47 -23.96
CA PRO A 569 36.78 -21.57 -25.01
C PRO A 569 36.33 -22.35 -26.25
N HIS A 570 35.02 -22.45 -26.48
CA HIS A 570 34.52 -22.89 -27.78
C HIS A 570 33.49 -21.90 -28.36
N GLU A 571 34.02 -21.10 -29.29
CA GLU A 571 33.30 -20.54 -30.42
C GLU A 571 32.28 -21.54 -30.97
N PHE A 572 31.01 -21.13 -30.98
CA PHE A 572 30.06 -21.61 -31.98
C PHE A 572 29.24 -20.43 -32.50
N GLU A 573 29.69 -19.91 -33.64
CA GLU A 573 28.85 -19.27 -34.64
C GLU A 573 27.67 -20.20 -34.97
N PHE A 574 26.42 -19.70 -34.89
CA PHE A 574 25.39 -20.20 -35.80
C PHE A 574 24.33 -19.15 -36.15
N ILE A 575 24.53 -18.61 -37.36
CA ILE A 575 23.57 -18.53 -38.48
C ILE A 575 22.16 -18.05 -38.17
N SER A 576 21.90 -16.85 -38.70
CA SER A 576 20.61 -16.29 -39.04
C SER A 576 19.68 -17.29 -39.75
N ILE A 577 18.57 -17.64 -39.10
CA ILE A 577 17.38 -18.15 -39.78
C ILE A 577 16.29 -17.09 -39.67
N SER A 578 15.98 -16.52 -40.83
CA SER A 578 14.93 -15.55 -41.09
C SER A 578 13.56 -16.20 -41.02
N ASN A 579 12.95 -16.24 -39.83
CA ASN A 579 11.51 -16.43 -39.72
C ASN A 579 10.81 -15.08 -39.71
N LYS A 580 10.37 -14.67 -40.90
CA LYS A 580 9.31 -13.69 -41.12
C LYS A 580 8.03 -14.21 -40.47
N ASN A 581 7.31 -13.29 -39.83
CA ASN A 581 5.95 -13.40 -39.27
C ASN A 581 5.88 -13.95 -37.84
N ASP A 582 6.00 -13.06 -36.84
CA ASP A 582 5.04 -13.01 -35.70
C ASP A 582 5.24 -11.80 -34.73
N GLU A 583 5.45 -10.58 -35.25
CA GLU A 583 5.63 -9.36 -34.41
C GLU A 583 4.55 -8.28 -34.63
N THR A 584 3.26 -8.64 -34.75
CA THR A 584 2.21 -7.62 -34.97
C THR A 584 1.03 -7.61 -34.00
N ALA A 585 1.06 -8.38 -32.91
CA ALA A 585 -0.13 -8.53 -32.07
C ALA A 585 -0.06 -7.97 -30.62
N SER A 586 1.10 -7.55 -30.09
CA SER A 586 1.19 -7.23 -28.64
C SER A 586 1.21 -5.74 -28.27
N ASP A 587 1.61 -4.83 -29.15
CA ASP A 587 1.75 -3.40 -28.80
C ASP A 587 0.57 -2.52 -29.26
N SER A 588 -0.32 -3.02 -30.11
CA SER A 588 -1.43 -2.24 -30.69
C SER A 588 -2.68 -2.20 -29.82
N ALA A 589 -2.89 -3.16 -28.92
CA ALA A 589 -4.13 -3.26 -28.15
C ALA A 589 -4.20 -2.27 -26.97
N ASN A 590 -3.08 -1.98 -26.30
CA ASN A 590 -3.09 -1.16 -25.07
C ASN A 590 -2.92 0.36 -25.31
N GLU A 591 -2.36 0.79 -26.45
CA GLU A 591 -2.19 2.23 -26.73
C GLU A 591 -3.46 2.93 -27.23
N GLU A 592 -4.39 2.20 -27.87
CA GLU A 592 -5.66 2.75 -28.35
C GLU A 592 -6.75 2.80 -27.26
N GLU A 593 -6.60 2.06 -26.16
CA GLU A 593 -7.70 1.86 -25.20
C GLU A 593 -7.99 3.02 -24.23
N ASN A 594 -7.11 4.02 -24.13
CA ASN A 594 -7.23 5.14 -23.16
C ASN A 594 -7.24 6.55 -23.78
N GLN A 595 -7.25 6.70 -25.11
CA GLN A 595 -7.34 8.04 -25.73
C GLN A 595 -8.80 8.47 -25.88
N ILE A 596 -9.31 9.20 -24.88
CA ILE A 596 -10.48 10.06 -25.07
C ILE A 596 -9.96 11.40 -25.53
N GLU A 597 -10.05 11.65 -26.83
CA GLU A 597 -10.07 13.00 -27.37
C GLU A 597 -11.27 13.73 -26.73
N THR A 598 -10.97 14.62 -25.80
CA THR A 598 -11.94 15.54 -25.22
C THR A 598 -12.19 16.67 -26.20
N ASP A 599 -13.02 16.40 -27.21
CA ASP A 599 -13.70 17.47 -27.93
C ASP A 599 -14.81 18.00 -27.02
N SER A 600 -14.51 19.13 -26.40
CA SER A 600 -15.52 20.13 -26.10
C SER A 600 -15.03 21.43 -26.74
N ASP A 601 -15.39 21.58 -28.02
CA ASP A 601 -15.28 22.84 -28.74
C ASP A 601 -16.00 23.94 -27.96
N THR A 602 -15.23 24.90 -27.48
CA THR A 602 -15.63 26.30 -27.67
C THR A 602 -14.67 26.82 -28.72
N LYS A 603 -15.16 27.06 -29.94
CA LYS A 603 -14.41 27.80 -30.96
C LYS A 603 -14.12 29.18 -30.40
N ILE A 604 -12.94 29.34 -29.79
CA ILE A 604 -12.29 30.65 -29.69
C ILE A 604 -11.41 30.72 -30.93
N SER A 605 -11.90 31.40 -31.95
CA SER A 605 -11.07 31.93 -33.03
C SER A 605 -10.12 32.95 -32.41
N GLY A 606 -8.93 32.48 -32.05
CA GLY A 606 -7.77 33.28 -31.71
C GLY A 606 -6.57 32.54 -32.29
N GLU A 607 -6.17 32.95 -33.48
CA GLU A 607 -4.88 32.58 -34.06
C GLU A 607 -3.79 33.24 -33.21
N ASP A 608 -3.24 32.51 -32.24
CA ASP A 608 -1.91 32.80 -31.74
C ASP A 608 -0.94 31.94 -32.58
N ASP A 609 -0.30 32.59 -33.56
CA ASP A 609 0.83 32.07 -34.32
C ASP A 609 2.05 31.91 -33.39
N GLU A 610 2.04 30.91 -32.52
CA GLU A 610 3.28 30.41 -31.92
C GLU A 610 4.09 29.69 -33.01
N GLU A 611 5.30 30.18 -33.31
CA GLU A 611 6.22 29.54 -34.25
C GLU A 611 6.34 28.04 -33.94
N GLU A 612 5.86 27.19 -34.85
CA GLU A 612 5.87 25.74 -34.64
C GLU A 612 7.32 25.22 -34.61
N ILE A 613 7.82 24.91 -33.40
CA ILE A 613 9.17 24.37 -33.19
C ILE A 613 9.33 23.03 -33.94
N ILE A 614 10.32 22.95 -34.84
CA ILE A 614 10.68 21.74 -35.60
C ILE A 614 11.98 21.16 -35.04
N TYR A 615 11.95 19.91 -34.59
CA TYR A 615 13.12 19.20 -34.06
C TYR A 615 13.78 18.30 -35.11
N ASN A 616 15.10 18.15 -35.10
CA ASN A 616 15.80 17.22 -36.01
C ASN A 616 15.85 15.80 -35.42
N ALA A 617 15.47 14.79 -36.22
CA ALA A 617 15.47 13.39 -35.78
C ALA A 617 16.89 12.88 -35.42
N SER A 618 17.91 13.31 -36.17
CA SER A 618 19.32 12.96 -35.91
C SER A 618 19.80 13.43 -34.53
N GLU A 619 19.35 14.60 -34.10
CA GLU A 619 19.67 15.14 -32.78
C GLU A 619 18.90 14.41 -31.69
N LEU A 620 17.60 14.13 -31.88
CA LEU A 620 16.79 13.47 -30.85
C LEU A 620 17.15 11.98 -30.67
N PHE A 621 17.47 11.29 -31.76
CA PHE A 621 17.62 9.83 -31.80
C PHE A 621 18.98 9.39 -32.35
N PRO A 622 20.12 9.79 -31.76
CA PRO A 622 21.45 9.53 -32.31
C PRO A 622 21.80 8.03 -32.38
N LYS A 623 21.08 7.18 -31.62
CA LYS A 623 21.28 5.72 -31.59
C LYS A 623 20.55 4.98 -32.72
N PHE A 624 19.61 5.63 -33.41
CA PHE A 624 18.90 5.00 -34.52
C PHE A 624 19.69 5.29 -35.81
N GLY A 625 20.52 4.33 -36.23
CA GLY A 625 21.16 4.37 -37.54
C GLY A 625 20.16 3.99 -38.63
N GLY A 626 20.00 4.83 -39.66
CA GLY A 626 19.17 4.55 -40.84
C GLY A 626 17.95 5.47 -41.02
N GLU A 627 17.13 5.16 -42.03
CA GLU A 627 15.94 5.95 -42.38
C GLU A 627 14.79 5.71 -41.38
N LEU A 628 14.52 6.69 -40.53
CA LEU A 628 13.34 6.70 -39.66
C LEU A 628 12.07 6.92 -40.49
N ARG A 629 11.35 5.84 -40.81
CA ARG A 629 10.03 5.90 -41.46
C ARG A 629 8.96 6.32 -40.45
N LEU A 630 8.82 7.62 -40.24
CA LEU A 630 7.84 8.20 -39.31
C LEU A 630 6.49 8.38 -40.03
N LYS A 631 5.42 7.76 -39.51
CA LYS A 631 4.05 8.05 -39.98
C LYS A 631 3.52 9.28 -39.24
N GLY A 632 2.98 10.25 -39.98
CA GLY A 632 2.30 11.41 -39.43
C GLY A 632 1.08 11.02 -38.58
N SER A 633 0.86 11.74 -37.49
CA SER A 633 -0.25 11.59 -36.56
C SER A 633 -1.36 12.61 -36.84
N THR A 634 -2.61 12.19 -36.70
CA THR A 634 -3.82 13.05 -36.77
C THR A 634 -4.22 13.63 -35.41
N SER A 635 -3.53 13.28 -34.33
CA SER A 635 -3.84 13.77 -32.98
C SER A 635 -3.64 15.29 -32.84
N SER A 636 -4.28 15.88 -31.83
CA SER A 636 -4.20 17.32 -31.53
C SER A 636 -2.76 17.82 -31.39
N LYS A 637 -2.53 19.10 -31.75
CA LYS A 637 -1.21 19.74 -31.70
C LYS A 637 -0.53 19.55 -30.34
N LYS A 638 -1.30 19.66 -29.25
CA LYS A 638 -0.85 19.48 -27.86
C LYS A 638 -0.09 18.16 -27.62
N HIS A 639 -0.51 17.07 -28.25
CA HIS A 639 0.04 15.73 -28.01
C HIS A 639 1.03 15.26 -29.08
N THR A 640 1.54 16.20 -29.87
CA THR A 640 2.45 15.91 -30.99
C THR A 640 3.66 16.84 -31.02
N PHE A 641 4.73 16.40 -31.66
CA PHE A 641 5.86 17.25 -32.06
C PHE A 641 6.05 17.21 -33.57
N ASN A 642 6.56 18.30 -34.14
CA ASN A 642 7.03 18.34 -35.51
C ASN A 642 8.50 17.91 -35.55
N ILE A 643 8.81 16.82 -36.26
CA ILE A 643 10.16 16.26 -36.36
C ILE A 643 10.57 16.16 -37.82
N ARG A 644 11.71 16.74 -38.14
CA ARG A 644 12.36 16.67 -39.46
C ARG A 644 13.18 15.39 -39.57
N ASP A 645 12.91 14.60 -40.61
CA ASP A 645 13.69 13.41 -40.94
C ASP A 645 15.03 13.73 -41.63
N CYS A 646 15.83 12.70 -41.91
CA CYS A 646 17.13 12.83 -42.58
C CYS A 646 17.04 13.33 -44.03
N ARG A 647 15.84 13.33 -44.63
CA ARG A 647 15.57 13.85 -45.99
C ARG A 647 15.01 15.27 -45.97
N GLY A 648 14.90 15.89 -44.79
CA GLY A 648 14.37 17.24 -44.62
C GLY A 648 12.85 17.32 -44.52
N LYS A 649 12.12 16.20 -44.59
CA LYS A 649 10.65 16.18 -44.50
C LYS A 649 10.19 16.25 -43.05
N VAL A 650 9.21 17.10 -42.77
CA VAL A 650 8.64 17.29 -41.44
C VAL A 650 7.45 16.36 -41.22
N HIS A 651 7.47 15.63 -40.12
CA HIS A 651 6.40 14.72 -39.69
C HIS A 651 5.85 15.17 -38.34
N ARG A 652 4.53 15.13 -38.18
CA ARG A 652 3.87 15.34 -36.90
C ARG A 652 3.76 14.02 -36.15
N ILE A 653 4.41 13.87 -35.00
CA ILE A 653 4.57 12.58 -34.31
C ILE A 653 4.04 12.67 -32.89
N LYS A 654 3.30 11.65 -32.44
CA LYS A 654 2.79 11.58 -31.06
C LYS A 654 3.93 11.60 -30.05
N LYS A 655 3.76 12.36 -28.95
CA LYS A 655 4.74 12.41 -27.86
C LYS A 655 5.05 11.04 -27.24
N SER A 656 4.06 10.14 -27.17
CA SER A 656 4.26 8.76 -26.72
C SER A 656 5.25 7.98 -27.60
N LYS A 657 5.13 8.10 -28.93
CA LYS A 657 6.05 7.47 -29.89
C LYS A 657 7.46 8.07 -29.80
N VAL A 658 7.54 9.38 -29.65
CA VAL A 658 8.81 10.09 -29.42
C VAL A 658 9.50 9.57 -28.17
N LEU A 659 8.76 9.42 -27.07
CA LEU A 659 9.27 8.86 -25.83
C LEU A 659 9.74 7.40 -25.99
N TRP A 660 8.93 6.55 -26.64
CA TRP A 660 9.28 5.16 -26.92
C TRP A 660 10.63 5.05 -27.64
N MET A 661 10.84 5.89 -28.66
CA MET A 661 12.13 5.97 -29.36
C MET A 661 13.26 6.42 -28.43
N MET A 662 13.04 7.38 -27.53
CA MET A 662 14.06 7.83 -26.55
C MET A 662 14.43 6.77 -25.52
N THR A 663 13.47 5.94 -25.11
CA THR A 663 13.65 4.92 -24.07
C THR A 663 14.11 3.56 -24.61
N ASN A 664 14.16 3.38 -25.93
CA ASN A 664 14.52 2.12 -26.55
C ASN A 664 15.93 1.66 -26.09
N GLY A 665 16.01 0.45 -25.53
CA GLY A 665 17.22 -0.12 -24.93
C GLY A 665 17.50 0.23 -23.46
N ARG A 666 16.66 1.05 -22.79
CA ARG A 666 16.85 1.43 -21.37
C ARG A 666 16.06 0.57 -20.38
N SER A 667 14.99 -0.06 -20.83
CA SER A 667 14.14 -0.99 -20.06
C SER A 667 13.81 -2.19 -20.94
N ARG A 668 14.48 -3.33 -20.72
CA ARG A 668 14.04 -4.61 -21.28
C ARG A 668 12.76 -5.00 -20.55
N GLN A 669 11.65 -5.19 -21.27
CA GLN A 669 10.51 -5.90 -20.73
C GLN A 669 10.98 -7.29 -20.33
N VAL A 670 11.09 -7.54 -19.03
CA VAL A 670 11.17 -8.91 -18.54
C VAL A 670 9.74 -9.44 -18.63
N ASN A 671 9.41 -10.11 -19.73
CA ASN A 671 8.21 -10.92 -19.78
C ASN A 671 8.34 -12.00 -18.69
N THR A 672 7.67 -11.78 -17.56
CA THR A 672 7.79 -12.62 -16.35
C THR A 672 7.36 -14.06 -16.60
N ARG A 673 6.56 -14.32 -17.65
CA ARG A 673 6.24 -15.67 -18.12
C ARG A 673 7.48 -16.40 -18.65
N LEU A 674 8.37 -15.72 -19.37
CA LEU A 674 9.66 -16.25 -19.81
C LEU A 674 10.69 -16.32 -18.68
N ALA A 675 10.67 -15.40 -17.70
CA ALA A 675 11.54 -15.48 -16.53
C ALA A 675 11.22 -16.70 -15.64
N ARG A 676 9.92 -16.98 -15.42
CA ARG A 676 9.47 -18.21 -14.72
C ARG A 676 9.72 -19.48 -15.54
N TYR A 677 9.70 -19.39 -16.88
CA TYR A 677 10.07 -20.51 -17.74
C TYR A 677 11.58 -20.78 -17.71
N LYS A 678 12.42 -19.73 -17.71
CA LYS A 678 13.88 -19.85 -17.59
C LYS A 678 14.30 -20.48 -16.26
N GLN A 679 13.69 -20.10 -15.14
CA GLN A 679 13.92 -20.76 -13.84
C GLN A 679 13.52 -22.24 -13.84
N LYS A 680 12.45 -22.63 -14.53
CA LYS A 680 12.03 -24.04 -14.67
C LYS A 680 12.87 -24.85 -15.65
N THR A 681 13.49 -24.20 -16.65
CA THR A 681 14.29 -24.91 -17.67
C THR A 681 15.71 -25.16 -17.18
N GLN A 682 16.26 -24.27 -16.34
CA GLN A 682 17.55 -24.49 -15.66
C GLN A 682 17.50 -25.58 -14.57
N GLN A 683 16.33 -25.87 -13.99
CA GLN A 683 16.17 -26.99 -13.04
C GLN A 683 15.93 -28.36 -13.71
N ASN A 684 15.62 -28.39 -15.01
CA ASN A 684 15.32 -29.64 -15.73
C ASN A 684 16.44 -30.06 -16.70
N GLN A 685 17.58 -29.36 -16.74
CA GLN A 685 18.75 -29.76 -17.53
C GLN A 685 19.89 -30.36 -16.69
N THR A 686 19.78 -30.40 -15.36
CA THR A 686 20.72 -31.05 -14.45
C THR A 686 20.24 -32.40 -13.91
N SER A 687 19.23 -33.04 -14.54
CA SER A 687 18.71 -34.36 -14.10
C SER A 687 18.71 -35.43 -15.18
N THR A 688 19.45 -35.23 -16.27
CA THR A 688 19.70 -36.26 -17.30
C THR A 688 21.14 -36.19 -17.78
N THR A 689 22.08 -36.37 -16.87
CA THR A 689 23.43 -36.93 -17.10
C THR A 689 24.13 -37.11 -15.75
N SER A 690 23.67 -38.12 -14.99
CA SER A 690 24.42 -38.90 -14.00
C SER A 690 23.60 -40.15 -13.69
#